data_AF-A0A946MEC7-F1
#
_entry.id   AF-A0A946MEC7-F1
#
_cell.length_a   1.000
_cell.length_b   1.000
_cell.length_c   1.000
_cell.angle_alpha   90.00
_cell.angle_beta   90.00
_cell.angle_gamma   90.00
#
_symmetry.space_group_name_H-M   'P 1'
#
loop_
_entity.id
_entity.type
_entity.pdbx_description
1 polymer ?
#
loop_
_entity_poly.entity_id
_entity_poly.type
_entity_poly.pdbx_seq_one_letter_code
_entity_poly.pdbx_strand_id
1 'polypeptide(L)'
;MITNRFDHYKKKPKRLALILAFVATVILALLLTEPAALPQLSVATAGLLLTTAIVLGGASLLIFLNAFDQGRTKSLLRFDWFAPVLRKQTSASQVSHSLTGRLLRRIVPAKYQSNRETKKRGLIRRGLRKLGISWLASPLRRIVQGICLATFLGLFFYVCWPYSAKPIPVKPISTGWVFHTIENESGEFVLSTTIPANNTSTAGDKLVLIDEGLKLTATAMVGEFNVSRVDDANIYLLPVGELTPELLDAFFTSTGPWSFYQADPTAWPSHYADDLATKEVIPAESFLVIDPLVSLSTAIAARSWVWSLACAAGILLVCILIPRGFCGYLCPLGTTIDLFDWAITTRTKRFQVPADGWWVDIKYYLLVGTLIASVCGVLISGFVAAIPVITRGLLFLFEPLQNGLLRNWHQVPAIHVGNWISLGLFLAVLCLGFLRPRFWCKYVCPSGAMFSISNLFRATERKVEDTCINCNKCIEICPFDAIKPDFSTRGTDCTMCQSCGGVCPTHAIKFVERGNVVELKVLNDPPTGETSLGRRGFMSWAAGGAAAVAGGLGLTGVTKSWGANLDDPDAFLPVRPPGSVPEREFLQMCIRCGECFKACPNNVLQPEGFQQGLEGLWTPLVVADWAGCESSCNACGQVCPTGAIRPLPLEEKKEARMGLAIVNQSTCLPFAEKEACDLCVQECTAAGYDAIEYMQVGTQVDDDGNPVSDSGFLAPVVLTDKCVGCGLCQTRCYHINVKQKELLSESAIIIETGEDYEDRLMTGSYIELHNG
;
A
#
# COMPACT_ATOMS: atom_id res chain seq x y z
N MET A 1 21.19 -9.78 -56.41
CA MET A 1 20.14 -8.85 -55.92
C MET A 1 19.48 -9.25 -54.58
N ILE A 2 19.93 -10.31 -53.90
CA ILE A 2 19.35 -10.74 -52.60
C ILE A 2 20.11 -10.18 -51.40
N THR A 3 21.35 -9.71 -51.58
CA THR A 3 22.22 -9.16 -50.52
C THR A 3 21.85 -7.73 -50.06
N ASN A 4 21.29 -6.88 -50.93
CA ASN A 4 20.92 -5.50 -50.56
C ASN A 4 19.63 -5.35 -49.74
N ARG A 5 18.77 -6.39 -49.64
CA ARG A 5 17.63 -6.38 -48.71
C ARG A 5 18.02 -6.72 -47.26
N PHE A 6 19.23 -7.25 -47.01
CA PHE A 6 19.67 -7.64 -45.67
C PHE A 6 20.17 -6.46 -44.82
N ASP A 7 20.76 -5.42 -45.41
CA ASP A 7 21.24 -4.25 -44.66
C ASP A 7 20.12 -3.27 -44.29
N HIS A 8 19.01 -3.26 -45.04
CA HIS A 8 17.88 -2.38 -44.76
C HIS A 8 17.12 -2.75 -43.47
N TYR A 9 17.27 -3.99 -42.98
CA TYR A 9 16.62 -4.49 -41.75
C TYR A 9 17.49 -4.40 -40.48
N LYS A 10 18.83 -4.35 -40.60
CA LYS A 10 19.72 -4.11 -39.43
C LYS A 10 19.57 -2.72 -38.81
N LYS A 11 19.09 -1.73 -39.57
CA LYS A 11 18.88 -0.34 -39.10
C LYS A 11 17.52 -0.12 -38.41
N LYS A 12 16.54 -1.00 -38.59
CA LYS A 12 15.19 -0.88 -38.00
C LYS A 12 15.14 -0.92 -36.45
N PRO A 13 15.78 -1.88 -35.75
CA PRO A 13 15.70 -1.95 -34.29
C PRO A 13 16.39 -0.75 -33.61
N LYS A 14 17.48 -0.24 -34.18
CA LYS A 14 18.19 0.95 -33.66
C LYS A 14 17.36 2.22 -33.79
N ARG A 15 16.68 2.42 -34.93
CA ARG A 15 15.77 3.55 -35.15
C ARG A 15 14.54 3.48 -34.24
N LEU A 16 13.97 2.28 -34.05
CA LEU A 16 12.83 2.09 -33.15
C LEU A 16 13.21 2.35 -31.67
N ALA A 17 14.37 1.87 -31.21
CA ALA A 17 14.87 2.17 -29.87
C ALA A 17 15.06 3.69 -29.67
N LEU A 18 15.65 4.39 -30.65
CA LEU A 18 15.81 5.84 -30.61
C LEU A 18 14.47 6.60 -30.57
N ILE A 19 13.47 6.16 -31.34
CA ILE A 19 12.13 6.76 -31.33
C ILE A 19 11.46 6.54 -29.96
N LEU A 20 11.50 5.31 -29.43
CA LEU A 20 10.91 5.00 -28.11
C LEU A 20 11.62 5.73 -26.97
N ALA A 21 12.95 5.87 -27.03
CA ALA A 21 13.71 6.69 -26.10
C ALA A 21 13.29 8.15 -26.20
N PHE A 22 13.22 8.70 -27.41
CA PHE A 22 12.83 10.09 -27.63
C PHE A 22 11.42 10.37 -27.08
N VAL A 23 10.44 9.50 -27.36
CA VAL A 23 9.08 9.64 -26.80
C VAL A 23 9.08 9.55 -25.28
N ALA A 24 9.82 8.60 -24.68
CA ALA A 24 9.95 8.48 -23.23
C ALA A 24 10.56 9.74 -22.60
N THR A 25 11.63 10.28 -23.21
CA THR A 25 12.30 11.49 -22.74
C THR A 25 11.43 12.73 -22.91
N VAL A 26 10.62 12.82 -23.98
CA VAL A 26 9.67 13.91 -24.18
C VAL A 26 8.55 13.86 -23.13
N ILE A 27 7.98 12.68 -22.85
CA ILE A 27 6.96 12.53 -21.79
C ILE A 27 7.55 12.87 -20.41
N LEU A 28 8.77 12.40 -20.12
CA LEU A 28 9.45 12.70 -18.86
C LEU A 28 9.82 14.18 -18.74
N ALA A 29 10.26 14.81 -19.84
CA ALA A 29 10.53 16.25 -19.88
C ALA A 29 9.26 17.06 -19.64
N LEU A 30 8.14 16.72 -20.32
CA LEU A 30 6.84 17.36 -20.10
C LEU A 30 6.35 17.25 -18.65
N LEU A 31 6.64 16.13 -17.97
CA LEU A 31 6.35 15.96 -16.53
C LEU A 31 7.26 16.80 -15.61
N LEU A 32 8.48 17.12 -16.05
CA LEU A 32 9.50 17.80 -15.24
C LEU A 32 9.60 19.31 -15.51
N THR A 33 9.12 19.81 -16.66
CA THR A 33 9.40 21.20 -17.10
C THR A 33 8.27 22.20 -16.86
N GLU A 34 7.05 21.82 -16.47
CA GLU A 34 5.96 22.81 -16.28
C GLU A 34 5.08 22.57 -15.05
N PRO A 35 5.30 23.28 -13.92
CA PRO A 35 4.39 23.27 -12.78
C PRO A 35 3.19 24.23 -12.90
N ALA A 36 3.10 25.13 -13.89
CA ALA A 36 2.01 26.13 -13.96
C ALA A 36 0.99 25.98 -15.11
N ALA A 37 1.25 25.20 -16.17
CA ALA A 37 0.35 25.17 -17.35
C ALA A 37 -0.66 24.01 -17.39
N LEU A 38 -0.63 23.08 -16.42
CA LEU A 38 -1.58 21.96 -16.35
C LEU A 38 -2.25 21.85 -14.97
N PRO A 39 -2.97 22.88 -14.48
CA PRO A 39 -3.71 22.82 -13.23
C PRO A 39 -4.92 21.84 -13.27
N GLN A 40 -5.15 21.13 -14.38
CA GLN A 40 -6.24 20.17 -14.54
C GLN A 40 -5.79 18.72 -14.75
N LEU A 41 -4.49 18.43 -14.76
CA LEU A 41 -4.04 17.04 -14.85
C LEU A 41 -4.22 16.38 -13.48
N SER A 42 -5.29 15.61 -13.33
CA SER A 42 -5.50 14.76 -12.15
C SER A 42 -4.24 13.94 -11.82
N VAL A 43 -4.00 13.64 -10.55
CA VAL A 43 -2.90 12.78 -10.09
C VAL A 43 -2.84 11.46 -10.91
N ALA A 44 -4.01 10.95 -11.32
CA ALA A 44 -4.14 9.76 -12.15
C ALA A 44 -3.50 9.91 -13.55
N THR A 45 -3.66 11.06 -14.20
CA THR A 45 -3.08 11.36 -15.51
C THR A 45 -1.56 11.55 -15.44
N ALA A 46 -1.04 12.17 -14.38
CA ALA A 46 0.40 12.28 -14.15
C ALA A 46 1.03 10.89 -13.90
N GLY A 47 0.38 10.05 -13.11
CA GLY A 47 0.79 8.66 -12.89
C GLY A 47 0.79 7.81 -14.17
N LEU A 48 -0.21 7.98 -15.04
CA LEU A 48 -0.28 7.29 -16.33
C LEU A 48 0.86 7.73 -17.28
N LEU A 49 1.19 9.02 -17.31
CA LEU A 49 2.29 9.54 -18.12
C LEU A 49 3.66 9.06 -17.59
N LEU A 50 3.85 9.04 -16.27
CA LEU A 50 5.10 8.56 -15.67
C LEU A 50 5.30 7.07 -15.94
N THR A 51 4.24 6.26 -15.75
CA THR A 51 4.30 4.82 -16.04
C THR A 51 4.56 4.55 -17.52
N THR A 52 3.90 5.27 -18.44
CA THR A 52 4.17 5.12 -19.88
C THR A 52 5.60 5.52 -20.25
N ALA A 53 6.15 6.60 -19.67
CA ALA A 53 7.55 6.99 -19.87
C ALA A 53 8.53 5.91 -19.40
N ILE A 54 8.32 5.33 -18.20
CA ILE A 54 9.16 4.26 -17.66
C ILE A 54 9.11 3.01 -18.54
N VAL A 55 7.92 2.62 -19.00
CA VAL A 55 7.73 1.44 -19.86
C VAL A 55 8.39 1.63 -21.22
N LEU A 56 8.22 2.81 -21.84
CA LEU A 56 8.84 3.13 -23.13
C LEU A 56 10.36 3.24 -23.02
N GLY A 57 10.88 3.84 -21.94
CA GLY A 57 12.31 3.92 -21.66
C GLY A 57 12.94 2.55 -21.42
N GLY A 58 12.27 1.69 -20.63
CA GLY A 58 12.67 0.31 -20.41
C GLY A 58 12.68 -0.51 -21.71
N ALA A 59 11.60 -0.43 -22.51
CA ALA A 59 11.51 -1.10 -23.80
C ALA A 59 12.59 -0.62 -24.78
N SER A 60 12.86 0.69 -24.83
CA SER A 60 13.93 1.27 -25.64
C SER A 60 15.31 0.71 -25.25
N LEU A 61 15.64 0.70 -23.96
CA LEU A 61 16.90 0.18 -23.44
C LEU A 61 17.06 -1.31 -23.80
N LEU A 62 16.00 -2.11 -23.66
CA LEU A 62 16.01 -3.53 -24.02
C LEU A 62 16.24 -3.75 -25.52
N ILE A 63 15.56 -2.99 -26.39
CA ILE A 63 15.74 -3.07 -27.85
C ILE A 63 17.13 -2.59 -28.26
N PHE A 64 17.64 -1.54 -27.63
CA PHE A 64 18.97 -1.00 -27.88
C PHE A 64 20.06 -2.01 -27.52
N LEU A 65 19.99 -2.61 -26.33
CA LEU A 65 20.96 -3.63 -25.89
C LEU A 65 20.96 -4.87 -26.80
N ASN A 66 19.78 -5.28 -27.27
CA ASN A 66 19.63 -6.40 -28.22
C ASN A 66 20.15 -6.07 -29.63
N ALA A 67 20.14 -4.80 -30.05
CA ALA A 67 20.64 -4.40 -31.37
C ALA A 67 22.17 -4.56 -31.54
N PHE A 68 22.91 -4.83 -30.46
CA PHE A 68 24.34 -5.12 -30.47
C PHE A 68 24.68 -6.61 -30.39
N ASP A 69 23.68 -7.49 -30.33
CA ASP A 69 23.88 -8.94 -30.37
C ASP A 69 24.20 -9.39 -31.80
N GLN A 70 25.36 -10.01 -31.98
CA GLN A 70 25.80 -10.54 -33.27
C GLN A 70 25.61 -12.06 -33.33
N GLY A 71 24.85 -12.53 -34.32
CA GLY A 71 24.78 -13.95 -34.68
C GLY A 71 23.35 -14.51 -34.84
N ARG A 72 23.03 -14.83 -36.10
CA ARG A 72 21.97 -15.74 -36.62
C ARG A 72 20.48 -15.47 -36.39
N THR A 73 20.02 -14.75 -35.36
CA THR A 73 18.56 -14.61 -35.10
C THR A 73 17.95 -13.26 -35.51
N LYS A 74 16.76 -13.27 -36.15
CA LYS A 74 16.00 -12.09 -36.64
C LYS A 74 15.04 -11.46 -35.61
N SER A 75 15.00 -11.91 -34.35
CA SER A 75 14.08 -11.40 -33.31
C SER A 75 14.47 -10.00 -32.82
N LEU A 76 13.51 -9.08 -32.74
CA LEU A 76 13.70 -7.71 -32.24
C LEU A 76 13.93 -7.67 -30.72
N LEU A 77 13.32 -8.58 -29.96
CA LEU A 77 13.47 -8.77 -28.52
C LEU A 77 14.03 -10.17 -28.19
N ARG A 78 15.18 -10.19 -27.50
CA ARG A 78 15.79 -11.41 -26.95
C ARG A 78 16.02 -11.24 -25.46
N PHE A 79 15.48 -12.16 -24.67
CA PHE A 79 15.62 -12.14 -23.22
C PHE A 79 16.51 -13.32 -22.76
N ASP A 80 17.80 -13.30 -23.15
CA ASP A 80 18.80 -14.31 -22.76
C ASP A 80 19.82 -13.79 -21.72
N TRP A 81 19.42 -12.81 -20.92
CA TRP A 81 20.30 -11.94 -20.13
C TRP A 81 21.12 -12.67 -19.04
N PHE A 82 20.64 -13.81 -18.53
CA PHE A 82 21.16 -14.39 -17.27
C PHE A 82 21.88 -15.73 -17.41
N ALA A 83 21.84 -16.34 -18.59
CA ALA A 83 22.42 -17.65 -18.81
C ALA A 83 23.93 -17.67 -19.13
N PRO A 84 24.60 -16.64 -19.69
CA PRO A 84 25.95 -16.83 -20.22
C PRO A 84 27.10 -16.89 -19.21
N VAL A 85 26.95 -16.39 -17.98
CA VAL A 85 28.06 -16.31 -17.00
C VAL A 85 28.24 -17.61 -16.19
N LEU A 86 27.20 -18.43 -16.08
CA LEU A 86 27.23 -19.70 -15.33
C LEU A 86 27.45 -20.93 -16.21
N ARG A 87 27.57 -20.76 -17.53
CA ARG A 87 27.69 -21.82 -18.54
C ARG A 87 29.09 -22.46 -18.55
N LYS A 88 29.15 -23.79 -18.73
CA LYS A 88 30.39 -24.53 -19.04
C LYS A 88 30.57 -24.52 -20.57
N GLN A 89 31.67 -23.97 -21.09
CA GLN A 89 31.96 -24.00 -22.53
C GLN A 89 32.40 -25.38 -23.02
N THR A 90 31.92 -25.81 -24.18
CA THR A 90 32.57 -26.81 -25.05
C THR A 90 33.50 -26.10 -26.03
N SER A 91 34.62 -26.71 -26.43
CA SER A 91 35.59 -26.10 -27.38
C SER A 91 34.96 -25.72 -28.73
N ALA A 92 33.81 -26.31 -29.09
CA ALA A 92 33.11 -26.06 -30.34
C ALA A 92 31.94 -25.05 -30.27
N SER A 93 31.52 -24.58 -29.08
CA SER A 93 30.37 -23.65 -28.95
C SER A 93 30.83 -22.23 -28.63
N GLN A 94 30.75 -21.35 -29.63
CA GLN A 94 31.17 -19.95 -29.57
C GLN A 94 30.52 -19.15 -28.41
N VAL A 95 31.22 -18.07 -28.07
CA VAL A 95 30.98 -17.05 -27.05
C VAL A 95 29.51 -16.68 -26.90
N SER A 96 29.08 -16.40 -25.65
CA SER A 96 27.80 -15.74 -25.36
C SER A 96 27.43 -14.67 -26.39
N HIS A 97 26.32 -14.85 -27.11
CA HIS A 97 25.88 -13.92 -28.16
C HIS A 97 25.42 -12.56 -27.62
N SER A 98 25.01 -12.50 -26.34
CA SER A 98 24.53 -11.27 -25.69
C SER A 98 25.64 -10.27 -25.34
N LEU A 99 25.47 -8.97 -25.65
CA LEU A 99 26.36 -7.87 -25.24
C LEU A 99 26.63 -7.87 -23.73
N THR A 100 25.56 -8.01 -22.92
CA THR A 100 25.63 -8.09 -21.46
C THR A 100 26.48 -9.28 -21.00
N GLY A 101 26.26 -10.47 -21.56
CA GLY A 101 27.07 -11.66 -21.30
C GLY A 101 28.55 -11.53 -21.71
N ARG A 102 28.87 -10.70 -22.70
CA ARG A 102 30.26 -10.37 -23.07
C ARG A 102 30.89 -9.37 -22.09
N LEU A 103 30.15 -8.33 -21.71
CA LEU A 103 30.60 -7.30 -20.77
C LEU A 103 30.85 -7.89 -19.37
N LEU A 104 29.90 -8.68 -18.85
CA LEU A 104 30.02 -9.30 -17.54
C LEU A 104 31.21 -10.27 -17.45
N ARG A 105 31.54 -10.97 -18.55
CA ARG A 105 32.71 -11.85 -18.62
C ARG A 105 34.04 -11.10 -18.62
N ARG A 106 34.07 -9.86 -19.15
CA ARG A 106 35.26 -9.00 -19.04
C ARG A 106 35.46 -8.48 -17.61
N ILE A 107 34.37 -8.27 -16.88
CA ILE A 107 34.40 -7.71 -15.51
C ILE A 107 34.67 -8.80 -14.46
N VAL A 108 34.18 -10.03 -14.63
CA VAL A 108 34.29 -11.10 -13.61
C VAL A 108 35.63 -11.84 -13.70
N PRO A 109 36.46 -11.89 -12.63
CA PRO A 109 37.77 -12.55 -12.64
C PRO A 109 37.70 -14.06 -12.91
N ALA A 110 38.76 -14.64 -13.51
CA ALA A 110 38.81 -16.04 -13.94
C ALA A 110 38.57 -17.06 -12.80
N LYS A 111 38.95 -16.76 -11.54
CA LYS A 111 38.72 -17.61 -10.36
C LYS A 111 37.23 -17.88 -10.07
N TYR A 112 36.35 -16.98 -10.50
CA TYR A 112 34.91 -17.07 -10.30
C TYR A 112 34.17 -17.78 -11.44
N GLN A 113 34.85 -18.00 -12.58
CA GLN A 113 34.30 -18.63 -13.77
C GLN A 113 34.44 -20.16 -13.73
N SER A 114 33.52 -20.89 -14.36
CA SER A 114 33.62 -22.36 -14.47
C SER A 114 34.39 -22.78 -15.72
N ASN A 115 35.51 -23.49 -15.54
CA ASN A 115 36.31 -24.03 -16.65
C ASN A 115 35.95 -25.51 -16.90
N ARG A 116 35.62 -25.87 -18.16
CA ARG A 116 35.24 -27.24 -18.52
C ARG A 116 36.46 -28.14 -18.78
N GLU A 117 37.58 -27.59 -19.26
CA GLU A 117 38.83 -28.32 -19.53
C GLU A 117 39.42 -28.88 -18.23
N THR A 118 39.44 -28.08 -17.17
CA THR A 118 39.93 -28.50 -15.85
C THR A 118 38.88 -29.27 -15.01
N LYS A 119 37.65 -29.43 -15.53
CA LYS A 119 36.44 -29.92 -14.81
C LYS A 119 36.12 -29.19 -13.48
N LYS A 120 36.89 -28.17 -13.06
CA LYS A 120 36.75 -27.43 -11.81
C LYS A 120 35.60 -26.41 -11.91
N ARG A 121 34.72 -26.42 -10.92
CA ARG A 121 33.60 -25.46 -10.83
C ARG A 121 34.10 -24.15 -10.19
N GLY A 122 33.80 -23.01 -10.82
CA GLY A 122 34.06 -21.68 -10.23
C GLY A 122 33.31 -21.47 -8.91
N LEU A 123 33.78 -20.54 -8.08
CA LEU A 123 33.23 -20.28 -6.74
C LEU A 123 31.74 -19.87 -6.78
N ILE A 124 31.35 -19.01 -7.73
CA ILE A 124 29.95 -18.56 -7.90
C ILE A 124 29.02 -19.76 -8.14
N ARG A 125 29.41 -20.65 -9.06
CA ARG A 125 28.61 -21.84 -9.40
C ARG A 125 28.53 -22.83 -8.23
N ARG A 126 29.57 -22.91 -7.38
CA ARG A 126 29.53 -23.72 -6.16
C ARG A 126 28.56 -23.11 -5.13
N GLY A 127 28.61 -21.79 -4.92
CA GLY A 127 27.70 -21.07 -4.03
C GLY A 127 26.24 -21.22 -4.44
N LEU A 128 25.91 -20.88 -5.69
CA LEU A 128 24.53 -20.97 -6.20
C LEU A 128 23.98 -22.40 -6.16
N ARG A 129 24.81 -23.43 -6.38
CA ARG A 129 24.38 -24.82 -6.26
C ARG A 129 24.01 -25.20 -4.82
N LYS A 130 24.70 -24.65 -3.81
CA LYS A 130 24.34 -24.88 -2.39
C LYS A 130 22.96 -24.27 -2.07
N LEU A 131 22.65 -23.12 -2.64
CA LEU A 131 21.35 -22.45 -2.47
C LEU A 131 20.21 -23.17 -3.20
N GLY A 132 20.50 -23.89 -4.29
CA GLY A 132 19.56 -24.79 -4.95
C GLY A 132 19.58 -24.70 -6.47
N ILE A 133 18.84 -25.60 -7.12
CA ILE A 133 18.82 -25.71 -8.58
C ILE A 133 18.19 -24.46 -9.22
N SER A 134 17.18 -23.85 -8.59
CA SER A 134 16.55 -22.62 -9.09
C SER A 134 17.48 -21.41 -9.04
N TRP A 135 18.31 -21.27 -7.99
CA TRP A 135 19.37 -20.26 -7.89
C TRP A 135 20.45 -20.44 -8.96
N LEU A 136 20.80 -21.69 -9.27
CA LEU A 136 21.73 -22.00 -10.34
C LEU A 136 21.17 -21.70 -11.73
N ALA A 137 19.88 -21.95 -11.95
CA ALA A 137 19.22 -21.80 -13.25
C ALA A 137 18.81 -20.35 -13.54
N SER A 138 18.33 -19.61 -12.55
CA SER A 138 17.82 -18.24 -12.69
C SER A 138 18.11 -17.39 -11.44
N PRO A 139 19.37 -16.99 -11.20
CA PRO A 139 19.77 -16.24 -10.01
C PRO A 139 19.14 -14.85 -9.94
N LEU A 140 19.06 -14.10 -11.06
CA LEU A 140 18.43 -12.77 -11.02
C LEU A 140 16.98 -12.85 -10.54
N ARG A 141 16.21 -13.81 -11.06
CA ARG A 141 14.83 -14.01 -10.62
C ARG A 141 14.74 -14.15 -9.11
N ARG A 142 15.63 -14.95 -8.50
CA ARG A 142 15.67 -15.14 -7.04
C ARG A 142 16.11 -13.89 -6.30
N ILE A 143 17.04 -13.12 -6.86
CA ILE A 143 17.46 -11.82 -6.32
C ILE A 143 16.30 -10.82 -6.35
N VAL A 144 15.61 -10.68 -7.48
CA VAL A 144 14.45 -9.78 -7.64
C VAL A 144 13.33 -10.19 -6.68
N GLN A 145 12.99 -11.47 -6.59
CA GLN A 145 12.01 -11.97 -5.61
C GLN A 145 12.40 -11.65 -4.17
N GLY A 146 13.69 -11.82 -3.83
CA GLY A 146 14.20 -11.50 -2.49
C GLY A 146 14.15 -10.01 -2.18
N ILE A 147 14.53 -9.15 -3.14
CA ILE A 147 14.42 -7.70 -3.01
C ILE A 147 12.96 -7.28 -2.86
N CYS A 148 12.06 -7.74 -3.73
CA CYS A 148 10.64 -7.40 -3.65
C CYS A 148 10.01 -7.85 -2.33
N LEU A 149 10.32 -9.05 -1.83
CA LEU A 149 9.84 -9.49 -0.53
C LEU A 149 10.42 -8.64 0.60
N ALA A 150 11.72 -8.31 0.57
CA ALA A 150 12.34 -7.45 1.58
C ALA A 150 11.76 -6.03 1.55
N THR A 151 11.52 -5.45 0.38
CA THR A 151 10.85 -4.16 0.21
C THR A 151 9.43 -4.22 0.77
N PHE A 152 8.65 -5.25 0.41
CA PHE A 152 7.30 -5.43 0.95
C PHE A 152 7.29 -5.52 2.49
N LEU A 153 8.20 -6.31 3.08
CA LEU A 153 8.33 -6.41 4.53
C LEU A 153 8.80 -5.08 5.17
N GLY A 154 9.68 -4.33 4.51
CA GLY A 154 10.08 -2.99 4.95
C GLY A 154 8.93 -1.98 4.93
N LEU A 155 8.15 -1.97 3.85
CA LEU A 155 6.95 -1.12 3.77
C LEU A 155 5.95 -1.48 4.88
N PHE A 156 5.70 -2.77 5.08
CA PHE A 156 4.68 -3.23 6.03
C PHE A 156 5.11 -3.13 7.51
N PHE A 157 6.34 -3.52 7.85
CA PHE A 157 6.79 -3.59 9.25
C PHE A 157 7.60 -2.39 9.72
N TYR A 158 8.10 -1.55 8.83
CA TYR A 158 8.88 -0.36 9.17
C TYR A 158 8.21 0.95 8.74
N VAL A 159 7.79 1.08 7.47
CA VAL A 159 7.14 2.33 6.99
C VAL A 159 5.77 2.51 7.64
N CYS A 160 4.91 1.50 7.55
CA CYS A 160 3.58 1.53 8.17
C CYS A 160 3.63 1.46 9.70
N TRP A 161 4.80 1.28 10.32
CA TRP A 161 4.89 1.14 11.77
C TRP A 161 4.97 2.51 12.45
N PRO A 162 3.93 2.95 13.17
CA PRO A 162 3.81 4.34 13.62
C PRO A 162 4.66 4.68 14.86
N TYR A 163 5.11 3.68 15.63
CA TYR A 163 5.74 3.92 16.93
C TYR A 163 7.20 4.35 16.90
N SER A 164 7.78 4.58 15.72
CA SER A 164 9.04 5.33 15.66
C SER A 164 8.82 6.82 15.43
N ALA A 165 7.56 7.29 15.47
CA ALA A 165 7.24 8.70 15.45
C ALA A 165 8.02 9.43 16.52
N LYS A 166 8.76 10.43 16.08
CA LYS A 166 9.41 11.43 16.93
C LYS A 166 8.82 12.77 16.51
N PRO A 167 8.63 13.72 17.44
CA PRO A 167 8.37 15.10 17.04
C PRO A 167 9.42 15.50 16.01
N ILE A 168 8.99 16.00 14.85
CA ILE A 168 9.94 16.54 13.89
C ILE A 168 10.65 17.69 14.61
N PRO A 169 11.98 17.69 14.67
CA PRO A 169 12.70 18.89 15.07
C PRO A 169 12.47 19.90 13.94
N VAL A 170 11.46 20.76 14.07
CA VAL A 170 11.29 21.88 13.15
C VAL A 170 12.60 22.65 13.24
N LYS A 171 13.27 22.85 12.11
CA LYS A 171 14.49 23.66 12.09
C LYS A 171 14.06 25.12 12.00
N PRO A 172 14.75 26.03 12.70
CA PRO A 172 14.50 27.44 12.52
C PRO A 172 14.82 27.82 11.06
N ILE A 173 13.93 28.59 10.44
CA ILE A 173 14.14 29.23 9.14
C ILE A 173 15.33 30.17 9.24
N SER A 174 15.40 30.90 10.35
CA SER A 174 16.51 31.76 10.72
C SER A 174 16.56 32.00 12.22
N THR A 175 17.75 32.33 12.68
CA THR A 175 18.13 32.47 14.09
C THR A 175 18.75 33.84 14.32
N GLY A 176 18.72 34.34 15.56
CA GLY A 176 19.45 35.55 15.92
C GLY A 176 18.74 36.87 15.66
N TRP A 177 17.40 36.88 15.69
CA TRP A 177 16.60 38.10 15.54
C TRP A 177 16.46 38.83 16.87
N VAL A 178 16.54 40.16 16.80
CA VAL A 178 16.44 41.03 17.98
C VAL A 178 15.37 42.08 17.72
N PHE A 179 14.49 42.24 18.71
CA PHE A 179 13.45 43.26 18.68
C PHE A 179 14.06 44.66 18.60
N HIS A 180 13.57 45.47 17.66
CA HIS A 180 14.04 46.84 17.47
C HIS A 180 13.01 47.86 17.97
N THR A 181 11.79 47.82 17.43
CA THR A 181 10.71 48.76 17.82
C THR A 181 9.36 48.23 17.34
N ILE A 182 8.27 48.77 17.89
CA ILE A 182 6.95 48.75 17.25
C ILE A 182 6.82 50.06 16.46
N GLU A 183 6.33 49.99 15.23
CA GLU A 183 6.11 51.18 14.40
C GLU A 183 4.78 51.85 14.79
N ASN A 184 4.86 53.11 15.24
CA ASN A 184 3.74 53.82 15.86
C ASN A 184 2.53 54.07 14.94
N GLU A 185 2.71 54.05 13.61
CA GLU A 185 1.64 54.33 12.65
C GLU A 185 0.94 53.06 12.13
N SER A 186 1.67 51.94 12.05
CA SER A 186 1.20 50.68 11.46
C SER A 186 0.91 49.59 12.51
N GLY A 187 1.45 49.73 13.73
CA GLY A 187 1.38 48.68 14.76
C GLY A 187 2.26 47.46 14.45
N GLU A 188 3.14 47.54 13.45
CA GLU A 188 4.02 46.45 13.05
C GLU A 188 5.17 46.27 14.05
N PHE A 189 5.45 45.01 14.40
CA PHE A 189 6.61 44.62 15.19
C PHE A 189 7.83 44.53 14.26
N VAL A 190 8.86 45.34 14.53
CA VAL A 190 10.08 45.41 13.72
C VAL A 190 11.20 44.61 14.40
N LEU A 191 11.67 43.59 13.67
CA LEU A 191 12.75 42.70 14.08
C LEU A 191 13.95 42.87 13.16
N SER A 192 15.15 42.87 13.74
CA SER A 192 16.40 43.07 13.02
C SER A 192 17.33 41.86 13.19
N THR A 193 18.15 41.58 12.18
CA THR A 193 19.15 40.50 12.23
C THR A 193 20.47 40.94 11.61
N THR A 194 21.54 40.22 11.94
CA THR A 194 22.87 40.42 11.37
C THR A 194 23.10 39.65 10.05
N ILE A 195 22.16 38.78 9.68
CA ILE A 195 22.18 37.95 8.46
C ILE A 195 21.18 38.55 7.46
N PRO A 196 21.47 38.71 6.15
CA PRO A 196 20.56 39.36 5.22
C PRO A 196 19.18 38.67 5.14
N ALA A 197 18.12 39.44 5.37
CA ALA A 197 16.75 38.97 5.57
C ALA A 197 16.01 38.58 4.28
N ASN A 198 16.52 38.95 3.10
CA ASN A 198 15.86 38.70 1.81
C ASN A 198 15.74 37.22 1.40
N ASN A 199 16.45 36.29 2.07
CA ASN A 199 16.37 34.85 1.78
C ASN A 199 15.54 34.07 2.80
N THR A 200 14.86 34.76 3.72
CA THR A 200 14.28 34.13 4.92
C THR A 200 12.78 33.87 4.81
N SER A 201 12.02 34.82 4.29
CA SER A 201 10.56 34.69 4.11
C SER A 201 10.08 35.72 3.09
N THR A 202 8.86 35.54 2.60
CA THR A 202 8.16 36.49 1.72
C THR A 202 7.00 37.17 2.44
N ALA A 203 6.56 38.34 1.93
CA ALA A 203 5.37 39.01 2.44
C ALA A 203 4.15 38.09 2.31
N GLY A 204 3.41 37.90 3.40
CA GLY A 204 2.27 36.98 3.51
C GLY A 204 2.56 35.65 4.21
N ASP A 205 3.83 35.32 4.49
CA ASP A 205 4.17 34.10 5.22
C ASP A 205 3.74 34.19 6.70
N LYS A 206 3.23 33.08 7.24
CA LYS A 206 2.97 32.93 8.68
C LYS A 206 4.19 32.33 9.37
N LEU A 207 4.67 33.00 10.42
CA LEU A 207 5.87 32.63 11.17
C LEU A 207 5.57 32.50 12.66
N VAL A 208 6.21 31.51 13.30
CA VAL A 208 6.19 31.32 14.75
C VAL A 208 7.50 31.82 15.34
N LEU A 209 7.40 32.69 16.34
CA LEU A 209 8.52 33.32 17.04
C LEU A 209 8.79 32.60 18.36
N ILE A 210 10.05 32.21 18.57
CA ILE A 210 10.50 31.49 19.76
C ILE A 210 11.76 32.11 20.32
N ASP A 211 11.81 32.22 21.64
CA ASP A 211 12.96 32.66 22.39
C ASP A 211 13.99 31.54 22.57
N GLU A 212 15.20 31.71 22.03
CA GLU A 212 16.29 30.76 22.20
C GLU A 212 16.83 30.71 23.65
N GLY A 213 16.64 31.77 24.43
CA GLY A 213 17.06 31.86 25.83
C GLY A 213 16.26 30.94 26.76
N LEU A 214 15.03 30.59 26.36
CA LEU A 214 14.13 29.69 27.07
C LEU A 214 14.15 28.32 26.37
N LYS A 215 14.84 27.32 26.95
CA LYS A 215 14.91 25.96 26.38
C LYS A 215 13.49 25.44 26.05
N LEU A 216 13.23 25.06 24.80
CA LEU A 216 12.03 24.38 24.24
C LEU A 216 11.03 23.80 25.28
N THR A 217 10.31 24.69 25.95
CA THR A 217 9.12 24.43 26.77
C THR A 217 7.98 25.26 26.19
N ALA A 218 6.72 24.94 26.48
CA ALA A 218 5.56 25.72 25.98
C ALA A 218 5.66 27.23 26.33
N THR A 219 6.43 27.58 27.36
CA THR A 219 6.74 28.96 27.77
C THR A 219 7.81 29.67 26.93
N ALA A 220 8.38 29.03 25.90
CA ALA A 220 9.39 29.63 25.01
C ALA A 220 8.79 30.24 23.72
N MET A 221 7.51 29.96 23.44
CA MET A 221 6.79 30.54 22.31
C MET A 221 6.39 31.98 22.64
N VAL A 222 6.82 32.91 21.80
CA VAL A 222 6.52 34.35 21.93
C VAL A 222 5.19 34.69 21.24
N GLY A 223 4.91 34.07 20.10
CA GLY A 223 3.64 34.24 19.38
C GLY A 223 3.69 33.85 17.89
N GLU A 224 2.54 33.88 17.23
CA GLU A 224 2.40 33.70 15.79
C GLU A 224 2.21 35.04 15.07
N PHE A 225 2.90 35.24 13.96
CA PHE A 225 2.92 36.51 13.24
C PHE A 225 2.85 36.31 11.72
N ASN A 226 2.18 37.21 11.03
CA ASN A 226 2.21 37.32 9.57
C ASN A 226 3.29 38.32 9.14
N VAL A 227 4.05 37.97 8.11
CA VAL A 227 5.05 38.85 7.51
C VAL A 227 4.35 39.91 6.65
N SER A 228 4.40 41.17 7.07
CA SER A 228 3.85 42.28 6.28
C SER A 228 4.81 42.66 5.14
N ARG A 229 6.09 42.88 5.47
CA ARG A 229 7.14 43.27 4.52
C ARG A 229 8.52 42.84 5.04
N VAL A 230 9.47 42.68 4.11
CA VAL A 230 10.86 42.29 4.39
C VAL A 230 11.80 43.26 3.69
N ASP A 231 12.71 43.87 4.44
CA ASP A 231 13.82 44.70 3.94
C ASP A 231 15.16 43.95 4.10
N ASP A 232 16.27 44.48 3.56
CA ASP A 232 17.58 43.79 3.55
C ASP A 232 18.08 43.31 4.94
N ALA A 233 17.66 43.98 6.04
CA ALA A 233 18.08 43.67 7.41
C ALA A 233 16.92 43.59 8.44
N ASN A 234 15.68 43.91 8.04
CA ASN A 234 14.53 44.01 8.94
C ASN A 234 13.34 43.20 8.42
N ILE A 235 12.57 42.63 9.34
CA ILE A 235 11.28 41.99 9.05
C ILE A 235 10.19 42.68 9.86
N TYR A 236 9.06 42.93 9.21
CA TYR A 236 7.91 43.62 9.77
C TYR A 236 6.77 42.62 9.94
N LEU A 237 6.27 42.52 11.17
CA LEU A 237 5.35 41.46 11.57
C LEU A 237 4.06 42.01 12.18
N LEU A 238 2.96 41.33 11.88
CA LEU A 238 1.65 41.57 12.50
C LEU A 238 1.20 40.31 13.25
N PRO A 239 0.72 40.41 14.50
CA PRO A 239 0.27 39.25 15.26
C PRO A 239 -0.94 38.58 14.59
N VAL A 240 -0.98 37.26 14.64
CA VAL A 240 -2.13 36.48 14.15
C VAL A 240 -3.16 36.38 15.27
N GLY A 241 -4.22 37.19 15.20
CA GLY A 241 -5.31 37.23 16.19
C GLY A 241 -5.33 38.52 17.04
N GLU A 242 -6.15 38.54 18.09
CA GLU A 242 -6.16 39.63 19.07
C GLU A 242 -4.93 39.55 19.98
N LEU A 243 -4.37 40.72 20.33
CA LEU A 243 -3.28 40.84 21.30
C LEU A 243 -3.78 40.44 22.69
N THR A 244 -3.61 39.18 23.07
CA THR A 244 -3.95 38.73 24.42
C THR A 244 -2.91 39.26 25.43
N PRO A 245 -3.29 39.52 26.68
CA PRO A 245 -2.36 39.94 27.73
C PRO A 245 -1.18 38.98 27.91
N GLU A 246 -1.41 37.67 27.71
CA GLU A 246 -0.38 36.64 27.81
C GLU A 246 0.67 36.75 26.69
N LEU A 247 0.25 37.10 25.48
CA LEU A 247 1.15 37.30 24.33
C LEU A 247 2.02 38.54 24.53
N LEU A 248 1.44 39.62 25.07
CA LEU A 248 2.18 40.83 25.43
C LEU A 248 3.18 40.56 26.56
N ASP A 249 2.77 39.85 27.61
CA ASP A 249 3.68 39.48 28.71
C ASP A 249 4.81 38.55 28.22
N ALA A 250 4.51 37.55 27.39
CA ALA A 250 5.52 36.68 26.80
C ALA A 250 6.52 37.47 25.94
N PHE A 251 6.02 38.42 25.13
CA PHE A 251 6.84 39.28 24.28
C PHE A 251 7.75 40.21 25.07
N PHE A 252 7.25 40.90 26.10
CA PHE A 252 8.04 41.84 26.90
C PHE A 252 8.95 41.17 27.93
N THR A 253 8.65 39.93 28.33
CA THR A 253 9.52 39.15 29.23
C THR A 253 10.70 38.54 28.49
N SER A 254 10.57 38.32 27.18
CA SER A 254 11.62 37.75 26.33
C SER A 254 12.66 38.80 25.92
N THR A 255 13.94 38.52 26.14
CA THR A 255 15.05 39.42 25.79
C THR A 255 15.78 39.04 24.50
N GLY A 256 15.38 37.92 23.87
CA GLY A 256 16.04 37.35 22.69
C GLY A 256 17.43 36.76 22.98
N PRO A 257 18.11 36.18 21.96
CA PRO A 257 17.76 36.20 20.53
C PRO A 257 16.58 35.29 20.15
N TRP A 258 15.84 35.69 19.13
CA TRP A 258 14.67 34.96 18.63
C TRP A 258 14.97 34.18 17.35
N SER A 259 14.26 33.06 17.21
CA SER A 259 14.27 32.18 16.05
C SER A 259 12.89 32.15 15.38
N PHE A 260 12.88 32.12 14.05
CA PHE A 260 11.66 31.95 13.26
C PHE A 260 11.47 30.49 12.85
N TYR A 261 10.24 30.01 12.98
CA TYR A 261 9.81 28.68 12.52
C TYR A 261 8.61 28.81 11.58
N GLN A 262 8.46 27.88 10.63
CA GLN A 262 7.29 27.84 9.72
C GLN A 262 6.03 27.30 10.41
N ALA A 263 6.21 26.54 11.49
CA ALA A 263 5.16 25.93 12.28
C ALA A 263 5.65 25.85 13.73
N ASP A 264 4.73 25.76 14.70
CA ASP A 264 5.05 25.67 16.12
C ASP A 264 5.85 24.37 16.42
N PRO A 265 7.15 24.44 16.78
CA PRO A 265 7.94 23.28 17.18
C PRO A 265 7.60 22.73 18.56
N THR A 266 6.87 23.49 19.38
CA THR A 266 6.42 23.09 20.71
C THR A 266 5.02 22.48 20.70
N ALA A 267 4.32 22.54 19.56
CA ALA A 267 3.04 21.87 19.33
C ALA A 267 3.20 20.35 19.52
N TRP A 268 2.87 19.91 20.72
CA TRP A 268 2.57 18.53 21.03
C TRP A 268 1.12 18.24 20.58
N PRO A 269 0.77 17.06 20.01
CA PRO A 269 1.48 15.79 20.06
C PRO A 269 2.09 15.39 18.72
N SER A 270 3.24 14.72 18.78
CA SER A 270 3.91 13.99 17.68
C SER A 270 3.06 13.89 16.40
N HIS A 271 3.47 14.57 15.33
CA HIS A 271 2.80 14.44 14.04
C HIS A 271 3.02 13.01 13.51
N TYR A 272 2.18 12.07 13.92
CA TYR A 272 2.15 10.71 13.40
C TYR A 272 1.94 10.72 11.87
N ALA A 273 1.24 11.76 11.38
CA ALA A 273 1.16 12.06 9.96
C ALA A 273 2.56 12.23 9.32
N ASP A 274 3.44 13.01 9.95
CA ASP A 274 4.75 13.30 9.39
C ASP A 274 5.72 12.12 9.51
N ASP A 275 5.57 11.28 10.53
CA ASP A 275 6.40 10.07 10.68
C ASP A 275 6.21 9.10 9.52
N LEU A 276 4.96 8.86 9.09
CA LEU A 276 4.68 8.05 7.91
C LEU A 276 5.30 8.69 6.66
N ALA A 277 5.02 9.96 6.42
CA ALA A 277 5.52 10.71 5.27
C ALA A 277 7.05 10.72 5.19
N THR A 278 7.74 10.79 6.34
CA THR A 278 9.20 10.80 6.40
C THR A 278 9.83 9.44 6.04
N LYS A 279 9.16 8.34 6.39
CA LYS A 279 9.64 6.98 6.07
C LYS A 279 9.30 6.54 4.65
N GLU A 280 8.26 7.14 4.09
CA GLU A 280 7.66 6.74 2.83
C GLU A 280 8.49 7.20 1.63
N VAL A 281 9.50 6.39 1.28
CA VAL A 281 10.24 6.55 0.01
C VAL A 281 9.47 5.95 -1.16
N ILE A 282 8.71 4.89 -0.88
CA ILE A 282 7.83 4.18 -1.81
C ILE A 282 6.48 4.07 -1.09
N PRO A 283 5.35 4.38 -1.76
CA PRO A 283 4.04 4.32 -1.12
C PRO A 283 3.78 2.95 -0.47
N ALA A 284 3.35 2.93 0.78
CA ALA A 284 3.13 1.70 1.55
C ALA A 284 2.23 0.68 0.82
N GLU A 285 1.21 1.19 0.14
CA GLU A 285 0.18 0.44 -0.56
C GLU A 285 0.56 0.04 -2.01
N SER A 286 1.80 0.34 -2.43
CA SER A 286 2.31 0.06 -3.80
C SER A 286 2.05 -1.37 -4.28
N PHE A 287 2.24 -2.37 -3.41
CA PHE A 287 2.00 -3.77 -3.80
C PHE A 287 0.52 -4.13 -3.97
N LEU A 288 -0.38 -3.43 -3.27
CA LEU A 288 -1.83 -3.60 -3.39
C LEU A 288 -2.36 -2.96 -4.67
N VAL A 289 -1.86 -1.76 -4.99
CA VAL A 289 -2.23 -0.98 -6.19
C VAL A 289 -1.83 -1.67 -7.49
N ILE A 290 -0.77 -2.48 -7.45
CA ILE A 290 -0.29 -3.25 -8.61
C ILE A 290 -1.10 -4.55 -8.83
N ASP A 291 -1.96 -4.99 -7.90
CA ASP A 291 -2.82 -6.17 -8.11
C ASP A 291 -4.06 -5.79 -8.96
N PRO A 292 -4.11 -6.17 -10.26
CA PRO A 292 -5.19 -5.77 -11.15
C PRO A 292 -6.54 -6.35 -10.75
N LEU A 293 -6.57 -7.49 -10.04
CA LEU A 293 -7.84 -8.04 -9.56
C LEU A 293 -8.47 -7.09 -8.54
N VAL A 294 -7.66 -6.56 -7.63
CA VAL A 294 -8.11 -5.66 -6.57
C VAL A 294 -8.67 -4.39 -7.18
N SER A 295 -7.92 -3.70 -8.04
CA SER A 295 -8.38 -2.46 -8.68
C SER A 295 -9.61 -2.67 -9.57
N LEU A 296 -9.64 -3.73 -10.38
CA LEU A 296 -10.77 -4.00 -11.28
C LEU A 296 -12.03 -4.39 -10.52
N SER A 297 -11.95 -5.28 -9.53
CA SER A 297 -13.12 -5.69 -8.75
C SER A 297 -13.69 -4.53 -7.93
N THR A 298 -12.82 -3.69 -7.35
CA THR A 298 -13.23 -2.49 -6.60
C THR A 298 -13.96 -1.50 -7.51
N ALA A 299 -13.40 -1.19 -8.69
CA ALA A 299 -14.03 -0.27 -9.64
C ALA A 299 -15.39 -0.78 -10.13
N ILE A 300 -15.53 -2.10 -10.35
CA ILE A 300 -16.80 -2.72 -10.73
C ILE A 300 -17.82 -2.65 -9.59
N ALA A 301 -17.40 -2.99 -8.37
CA ALA A 301 -18.28 -3.04 -7.20
C ALA A 301 -18.80 -1.67 -6.81
N ALA A 302 -17.91 -0.69 -6.67
CA ALA A 302 -18.24 0.68 -6.29
C ALA A 302 -18.83 1.51 -7.45
N ARG A 303 -18.79 0.97 -8.68
CA ARG A 303 -19.19 1.68 -9.91
C ARG A 303 -18.51 3.05 -10.07
N SER A 304 -17.27 3.16 -9.57
CA SER A 304 -16.52 4.40 -9.50
C SER A 304 -15.11 4.23 -10.08
N TRP A 305 -14.53 5.33 -10.55
CA TRP A 305 -13.17 5.32 -11.04
C TRP A 305 -12.19 5.38 -9.87
N VAL A 306 -11.44 4.30 -9.66
CA VAL A 306 -10.39 4.24 -8.63
C VAL A 306 -9.03 4.49 -9.29
N TRP A 307 -8.21 5.35 -8.69
CA TRP A 307 -6.89 5.71 -9.23
C TRP A 307 -5.97 4.50 -9.47
N SER A 308 -6.09 3.47 -8.62
CA SER A 308 -5.30 2.23 -8.73
C SER A 308 -5.58 1.45 -10.04
N LEU A 309 -6.71 1.70 -10.72
CA LEU A 309 -7.03 1.09 -12.01
C LEU A 309 -6.02 1.48 -13.10
N ALA A 310 -5.50 2.70 -13.07
CA ALA A 310 -4.47 3.15 -14.01
C ALA A 310 -3.16 2.37 -13.82
N CYS A 311 -2.74 2.17 -12.56
CA CYS A 311 -1.58 1.36 -12.21
C CYS A 311 -1.76 -0.11 -12.63
N ALA A 312 -2.94 -0.68 -12.39
CA ALA A 312 -3.32 -2.01 -12.85
C ALA A 312 -3.23 -2.14 -14.39
N ALA A 313 -3.73 -1.17 -15.15
CA ALA A 313 -3.61 -1.16 -16.61
C ALA A 313 -2.14 -1.11 -17.06
N GLY A 314 -1.33 -0.26 -16.41
CA GLY A 314 0.11 -0.14 -16.68
C GLY A 314 0.87 -1.45 -16.48
N ILE A 315 0.65 -2.15 -15.35
CA ILE A 315 1.33 -3.43 -15.10
C ILE A 315 0.85 -4.53 -16.06
N LEU A 316 -0.43 -4.55 -16.45
CA LEU A 316 -0.93 -5.51 -17.44
C LEU A 316 -0.31 -5.26 -18.82
N LEU A 317 -0.08 -4.00 -19.20
CA LEU A 317 0.63 -3.64 -20.42
C LEU A 317 2.10 -4.10 -20.38
N VAL A 318 2.79 -3.96 -19.23
CA VAL A 318 4.13 -4.53 -19.05
C VAL A 318 4.12 -6.06 -19.18
N CYS A 319 3.06 -6.71 -18.70
CA CYS A 319 2.90 -8.17 -18.82
C CYS A 319 2.74 -8.65 -20.27
N ILE A 320 2.43 -7.79 -21.23
CA ILE A 320 2.49 -8.13 -22.67
C ILE A 320 3.92 -8.47 -23.08
N LEU A 321 4.92 -7.76 -22.55
CA LEU A 321 6.34 -7.98 -22.84
C LEU A 321 6.92 -9.12 -22.00
N ILE A 322 6.59 -9.15 -20.70
CA ILE A 322 7.02 -10.17 -19.74
C ILE A 322 5.77 -10.89 -19.21
N PRO A 323 5.29 -11.93 -19.92
CA PRO A 323 4.11 -12.68 -19.56
C PRO A 323 4.08 -13.09 -18.09
N ARG A 324 3.02 -12.71 -17.37
CA ARG A 324 2.78 -13.01 -15.95
C ARG A 324 4.04 -12.78 -15.08
N GLY A 325 4.80 -11.74 -15.41
CA GLY A 325 6.04 -11.38 -14.73
C GLY A 325 5.84 -11.08 -13.25
N PHE A 326 4.71 -10.48 -12.88
CA PHE A 326 4.36 -10.20 -11.49
C PHE A 326 4.41 -11.47 -10.62
N CYS A 327 3.71 -12.55 -11.00
CA CYS A 327 3.72 -13.81 -10.24
C CYS A 327 5.08 -14.54 -10.27
N GLY A 328 5.92 -14.23 -11.27
CA GLY A 328 7.24 -14.84 -11.44
C GLY A 328 8.35 -14.16 -10.64
N TYR A 329 8.25 -12.84 -10.45
CA TYR A 329 9.32 -11.96 -9.96
C TYR A 329 8.91 -11.05 -8.80
N LEU A 330 7.72 -10.44 -8.81
CA LEU A 330 7.35 -9.35 -7.88
C LEU A 330 6.47 -9.81 -6.70
N CYS A 331 5.60 -10.80 -6.90
CA CYS A 331 4.56 -11.16 -5.94
C CYS A 331 5.15 -11.63 -4.59
N PRO A 332 4.91 -10.91 -3.47
CA PRO A 332 5.46 -11.28 -2.16
C PRO A 332 4.87 -12.59 -1.66
N LEU A 333 3.55 -12.83 -1.83
CA LEU A 333 2.91 -14.10 -1.47
C LEU A 333 3.56 -15.30 -2.18
N GLY A 334 3.85 -15.18 -3.48
CA GLY A 334 4.51 -16.23 -4.24
C GLY A 334 5.92 -16.55 -3.74
N THR A 335 6.65 -15.55 -3.27
CA THR A 335 7.99 -15.72 -2.67
C THR A 335 7.90 -16.31 -1.26
N THR A 336 6.90 -15.92 -0.46
CA THR A 336 6.62 -16.54 0.85
C THR A 336 6.26 -18.01 0.71
N ILE A 337 5.44 -18.38 -0.28
CA ILE A 337 5.11 -19.77 -0.59
C ILE A 337 6.36 -20.55 -1.02
N ASP A 338 7.23 -19.97 -1.86
CA ASP A 338 8.52 -20.62 -2.20
C ASP A 338 9.38 -20.90 -0.97
N LEU A 339 9.43 -19.93 -0.05
CA LEU A 339 10.21 -20.02 1.17
C LEU A 339 9.65 -21.11 2.08
N PHE A 340 8.32 -21.15 2.26
CA PHE A 340 7.62 -22.20 3.00
C PHE A 340 7.82 -23.58 2.35
N ASP A 341 7.66 -23.68 1.03
CA ASP A 341 7.84 -24.92 0.28
C ASP A 341 9.27 -25.45 0.48
N TRP A 342 10.27 -24.58 0.37
CA TRP A 342 11.67 -24.92 0.60
C TRP A 342 11.94 -25.31 2.07
N ALA A 343 11.43 -24.57 3.04
CA ALA A 343 11.72 -24.79 4.45
C ALA A 343 11.02 -26.04 5.04
N ILE A 344 9.79 -26.32 4.62
CA ILE A 344 8.92 -27.33 5.23
C ILE A 344 8.60 -28.44 4.24
N THR A 345 7.95 -28.14 3.11
CA THR A 345 7.37 -29.19 2.25
C THR A 345 8.42 -30.05 1.54
N THR A 346 9.66 -29.58 1.36
CA THR A 346 10.75 -30.42 0.82
C THR A 346 11.23 -31.48 1.81
N ARG A 347 10.92 -31.33 3.10
CA ARG A 347 11.30 -32.24 4.18
C ARG A 347 10.22 -33.27 4.50
N THR A 348 9.03 -33.15 3.91
CA THR A 348 7.89 -34.04 4.15
C THR A 348 7.46 -34.79 2.88
N LYS A 349 6.71 -35.89 3.05
CA LYS A 349 6.08 -36.59 1.92
C LYS A 349 4.91 -35.74 1.41
N ARG A 350 4.87 -35.51 0.09
CA ARG A 350 3.81 -34.76 -0.58
C ARG A 350 2.72 -35.68 -1.11
N PHE A 351 1.48 -35.20 -1.12
CA PHE A 351 0.36 -35.87 -1.78
C PHE A 351 0.48 -35.63 -3.28
N GLN A 352 0.66 -36.68 -4.09
CA GLN A 352 0.88 -36.51 -5.53
C GLN A 352 -0.45 -36.33 -6.28
N VAL A 353 -0.89 -35.08 -6.42
CA VAL A 353 -2.05 -34.75 -7.26
C VAL A 353 -1.63 -34.70 -8.76
N PRO A 354 -2.43 -35.29 -9.68
CA PRO A 354 -2.19 -35.22 -11.12
C PRO A 354 -2.11 -33.77 -11.64
N ALA A 355 -1.29 -33.56 -12.69
CA ALA A 355 -1.10 -32.23 -13.30
C ALA A 355 -2.21 -31.84 -14.29
N ASP A 356 -3.09 -32.79 -14.63
CA ASP A 356 -4.16 -32.65 -15.62
C ASP A 356 -5.49 -33.01 -14.96
N GLY A 357 -6.50 -32.15 -15.08
CA GLY A 357 -7.84 -32.33 -14.51
C GLY A 357 -8.65 -31.04 -14.47
N TRP A 358 -9.91 -31.11 -14.03
CA TRP A 358 -10.82 -29.94 -13.97
C TRP A 358 -10.33 -28.86 -12.97
N TRP A 359 -9.57 -29.26 -11.95
CA TRP A 359 -9.00 -28.35 -10.94
C TRP A 359 -7.94 -27.40 -11.50
N VAL A 360 -7.41 -27.65 -12.70
CA VAL A 360 -6.41 -26.77 -13.35
C VAL A 360 -7.00 -25.39 -13.63
N ASP A 361 -8.31 -25.32 -13.88
CA ASP A 361 -9.03 -24.11 -14.26
C ASP A 361 -9.76 -23.42 -13.08
N ILE A 362 -9.63 -23.93 -11.85
CA ILE A 362 -10.29 -23.37 -10.65
C ILE A 362 -10.01 -21.87 -10.49
N LYS A 363 -8.78 -21.42 -10.71
CA LYS A 363 -8.41 -20.00 -10.62
C LYS A 363 -9.24 -19.11 -11.55
N TYR A 364 -9.66 -19.62 -12.71
CA TYR A 364 -10.49 -18.88 -13.66
C TYR A 364 -11.96 -18.88 -13.21
N TYR A 365 -12.44 -19.99 -12.64
CA TYR A 365 -13.77 -20.04 -12.04
C TYR A 365 -13.89 -19.12 -10.82
N LEU A 366 -12.87 -19.09 -9.95
CA LEU A 366 -12.79 -18.16 -8.83
C LEU A 366 -12.70 -16.71 -9.30
N LEU A 367 -11.94 -16.43 -10.36
CA LEU A 367 -11.90 -15.11 -10.96
C LEU A 367 -13.28 -14.67 -11.47
N VAL A 368 -13.94 -15.51 -12.29
CA VAL A 368 -15.28 -15.21 -12.82
C VAL A 368 -16.28 -15.02 -11.69
N GLY A 369 -16.31 -15.91 -10.71
CA GLY A 369 -17.18 -15.78 -9.53
C GLY A 369 -16.93 -14.50 -8.74
N THR A 370 -15.65 -14.12 -8.55
CA THR A 370 -15.26 -12.88 -7.86
C THR A 370 -15.77 -11.65 -8.62
N LEU A 371 -15.58 -11.60 -9.94
CA LEU A 371 -16.02 -10.47 -10.76
C LEU A 371 -17.54 -10.36 -10.82
N ILE A 372 -18.26 -11.48 -10.89
CA ILE A 372 -19.74 -11.50 -10.84
C ILE A 372 -20.24 -10.98 -9.50
N ALA A 373 -19.64 -11.43 -8.40
CA ALA A 373 -19.97 -10.89 -7.09
C ALA A 373 -19.71 -9.38 -7.01
N SER A 374 -18.60 -8.90 -7.60
CA SER A 374 -18.32 -7.47 -7.70
C SER A 374 -19.39 -6.73 -8.49
N VAL A 375 -19.89 -7.26 -9.62
CA VAL A 375 -21.00 -6.63 -10.38
C VAL A 375 -22.24 -6.44 -9.50
N CYS A 376 -22.48 -7.36 -8.56
CA CYS A 376 -23.57 -7.28 -7.60
C CYS A 376 -23.28 -6.39 -6.37
N GLY A 377 -22.12 -5.74 -6.31
CA GLY A 377 -21.70 -4.89 -5.19
C GLY A 377 -21.06 -5.64 -4.02
N VAL A 378 -20.60 -6.88 -4.21
CA VAL A 378 -19.94 -7.67 -3.16
C VAL A 378 -18.45 -7.84 -3.48
N LEU A 379 -17.59 -7.33 -2.61
CA LEU A 379 -16.15 -7.30 -2.83
C LEU A 379 -15.43 -8.55 -2.28
N ILE A 380 -15.66 -9.69 -2.92
CA ILE A 380 -15.05 -10.98 -2.53
C ILE A 380 -13.53 -11.00 -2.70
N SER A 381 -12.98 -10.12 -3.55
CA SER A 381 -11.54 -10.02 -3.78
C SER A 381 -10.75 -9.77 -2.49
N GLY A 382 -11.32 -9.11 -1.47
CA GLY A 382 -10.66 -8.95 -0.17
C GLY A 382 -10.38 -10.26 0.58
N PHE A 383 -11.10 -11.34 0.25
CA PHE A 383 -10.92 -12.67 0.84
C PHE A 383 -9.93 -13.52 0.05
N VAL A 384 -9.90 -13.41 -1.28
CA VAL A 384 -9.22 -14.38 -2.17
C VAL A 384 -8.05 -13.80 -2.96
N ALA A 385 -7.90 -12.46 -3.03
CA ALA A 385 -6.79 -11.83 -3.73
C ALA A 385 -5.46 -12.08 -3.02
N ALA A 386 -4.39 -12.20 -3.80
CA ALA A 386 -3.09 -12.62 -3.29
C ALA A 386 -2.51 -11.64 -2.26
N ILE A 387 -2.62 -10.34 -2.51
CA ILE A 387 -1.98 -9.32 -1.68
C ILE A 387 -2.74 -9.10 -0.35
N PRO A 388 -4.09 -8.93 -0.33
CA PRO A 388 -4.85 -8.86 0.93
C PRO A 388 -4.67 -10.09 1.84
N VAL A 389 -4.52 -11.29 1.26
CA VAL A 389 -4.27 -12.52 2.03
C VAL A 389 -2.90 -12.48 2.74
N ILE A 390 -1.84 -12.00 2.08
CA ILE A 390 -0.52 -11.91 2.73
C ILE A 390 -0.44 -10.74 3.72
N THR A 391 -0.95 -9.56 3.40
CA THR A 391 -0.88 -8.40 4.31
C THR A 391 -1.59 -8.70 5.62
N ARG A 392 -2.81 -9.23 5.54
CA ARG A 392 -3.61 -9.59 6.72
C ARG A 392 -3.09 -10.82 7.45
N GLY A 393 -2.56 -11.81 6.72
CA GLY A 393 -1.89 -12.96 7.31
C GLY A 393 -0.65 -12.57 8.11
N LEU A 394 0.15 -11.64 7.59
CA LEU A 394 1.32 -11.09 8.30
C LEU A 394 0.92 -10.16 9.44
N LEU A 395 -0.13 -9.35 9.27
CA LEU A 395 -0.69 -8.50 10.32
C LEU A 395 -0.98 -9.35 11.56
N PHE A 396 -1.91 -10.29 11.47
CA PHE A 396 -2.35 -11.05 12.64
C PHE A 396 -1.32 -12.06 13.18
N LEU A 397 -0.32 -12.44 12.37
CA LEU A 397 0.75 -13.32 12.82
C LEU A 397 1.87 -12.57 13.55
N PHE A 398 2.27 -11.40 13.05
CA PHE A 398 3.49 -10.71 13.51
C PHE A 398 3.23 -9.40 14.25
N GLU A 399 2.11 -8.72 14.03
CA GLU A 399 1.82 -7.44 14.71
C GLU A 399 1.68 -7.59 16.24
N PRO A 400 0.98 -8.62 16.77
CA PRO A 400 0.97 -8.86 18.22
C PRO A 400 2.37 -9.10 18.80
N LEU A 401 3.21 -9.82 18.05
CA LEU A 401 4.60 -10.09 18.43
C LEU A 401 5.44 -8.80 18.38
N GLN A 402 5.24 -7.96 17.37
CA GLN A 402 5.98 -6.70 17.21
C GLN A 402 5.58 -5.69 18.28
N ASN A 403 4.28 -5.49 18.54
CA ASN A 403 3.76 -4.60 19.59
C ASN A 403 4.21 -5.06 20.97
N GLY A 404 4.10 -6.36 21.21
CA GLY A 404 4.61 -6.96 22.43
C GLY A 404 6.10 -6.64 22.61
N LEU A 405 6.95 -7.14 21.69
CA LEU A 405 8.41 -7.14 21.86
C LEU A 405 9.01 -5.73 21.93
N LEU A 406 8.46 -4.80 21.14
CA LEU A 406 9.04 -3.47 20.98
C LEU A 406 8.40 -2.40 21.88
N ARG A 407 7.14 -2.60 22.31
CA ARG A 407 6.41 -1.57 23.06
C ARG A 407 5.99 -2.02 24.45
N ASN A 408 5.30 -3.17 24.57
CA ASN A 408 5.00 -3.96 25.79
C ASN A 408 3.71 -4.78 25.55
N TRP A 409 3.57 -5.92 26.23
CA TRP A 409 2.44 -6.85 26.04
C TRP A 409 1.06 -6.25 26.33
N HIS A 410 0.96 -5.23 27.19
CA HIS A 410 -0.31 -4.56 27.52
C HIS A 410 -0.93 -3.75 26.36
N GLN A 411 -0.18 -3.50 25.29
CA GLN A 411 -0.64 -2.72 24.12
C GLN A 411 -1.02 -3.61 22.93
N VAL A 412 -1.05 -4.92 23.14
CA VAL A 412 -1.55 -5.87 22.15
C VAL A 412 -3.07 -5.91 22.28
N PRO A 413 -3.83 -5.53 21.23
CA PRO A 413 -5.29 -5.57 21.26
C PRO A 413 -5.79 -7.02 21.40
N ALA A 414 -7.04 -7.17 21.84
CA ALA A 414 -7.66 -8.48 22.01
C ALA A 414 -7.77 -9.23 20.67
N ILE A 415 -7.55 -10.54 20.70
CA ILE A 415 -7.65 -11.38 19.50
C ILE A 415 -9.09 -11.89 19.39
N HIS A 416 -9.79 -11.43 18.35
CA HIS A 416 -11.15 -11.87 18.05
C HIS A 416 -11.18 -13.09 17.11
N VAL A 417 -12.36 -13.71 16.97
CA VAL A 417 -12.58 -14.86 16.07
C VAL A 417 -12.19 -14.52 14.62
N GLY A 418 -12.46 -13.30 14.15
CA GLY A 418 -12.07 -12.83 12.83
C GLY A 418 -10.58 -12.99 12.55
N ASN A 419 -9.72 -12.73 13.55
CA ASN A 419 -8.27 -12.86 13.44
C ASN A 419 -7.87 -14.32 13.21
N TRP A 420 -8.48 -15.26 13.93
CA TRP A 420 -8.24 -16.69 13.78
C TRP A 420 -8.68 -17.22 12.42
N ILE A 421 -9.82 -16.76 11.90
CA ILE A 421 -10.30 -17.14 10.56
C ILE A 421 -9.30 -16.67 9.48
N SER A 422 -8.82 -15.43 9.60
CA SER A 422 -7.79 -14.89 8.72
C SER A 422 -6.50 -15.70 8.74
N LEU A 423 -6.01 -15.98 9.95
CA LEU A 423 -4.79 -16.75 10.14
C LEU A 423 -4.94 -18.17 9.59
N GLY A 424 -6.09 -18.80 9.84
CA GLY A 424 -6.45 -20.10 9.28
C GLY A 424 -6.43 -20.10 7.75
N LEU A 425 -7.00 -19.06 7.11
CA LEU A 425 -6.96 -18.90 5.66
C LEU A 425 -5.51 -18.76 5.14
N PHE A 426 -4.70 -17.90 5.75
CA PHE A 426 -3.31 -17.71 5.35
C PHE A 426 -2.49 -19.00 5.49
N LEU A 427 -2.65 -19.72 6.61
CA LEU A 427 -2.01 -21.02 6.82
C LEU A 427 -2.52 -22.08 5.82
N ALA A 428 -3.82 -22.09 5.51
CA ALA A 428 -4.37 -22.99 4.49
C ALA A 428 -3.72 -22.75 3.12
N VAL A 429 -3.52 -21.48 2.71
CA VAL A 429 -2.83 -21.12 1.47
C VAL A 429 -1.40 -21.68 1.43
N LEU A 430 -0.66 -21.62 2.54
CA LEU A 430 0.69 -22.21 2.65
C LEU A 430 0.63 -23.74 2.62
N CYS A 431 -0.31 -24.35 3.36
CA CYS A 431 -0.50 -25.79 3.44
C CYS A 431 -0.89 -26.44 2.11
N LEU A 432 -1.50 -25.70 1.18
CA LEU A 432 -1.72 -26.20 -0.19
C LEU A 432 -0.41 -26.64 -0.89
N GLY A 433 0.76 -26.13 -0.43
CA GLY A 433 2.08 -26.60 -0.86
C GLY A 433 2.34 -28.10 -0.63
N PHE A 434 1.65 -28.74 0.33
CA PHE A 434 1.74 -30.19 0.56
C PHE A 434 1.11 -31.02 -0.57
N LEU A 435 0.18 -30.45 -1.34
CA LEU A 435 -0.41 -31.08 -2.52
C LEU A 435 0.52 -30.95 -3.73
N ARG A 436 1.03 -29.74 -3.99
CA ARG A 436 2.10 -29.51 -4.96
C ARG A 436 2.82 -28.19 -4.69
N PRO A 437 4.09 -28.06 -5.13
CA PRO A 437 4.79 -26.80 -5.07
C PRO A 437 3.99 -25.69 -5.75
N ARG A 438 3.82 -24.58 -5.04
CA ARG A 438 3.02 -23.42 -5.48
C ARG A 438 1.58 -23.74 -5.91
N PHE A 439 0.91 -24.71 -5.28
CA PHE A 439 -0.45 -25.12 -5.65
C PHE A 439 -1.42 -23.93 -5.73
N TRP A 440 -1.42 -23.04 -4.73
CA TRP A 440 -2.22 -21.81 -4.73
C TRP A 440 -1.98 -20.96 -5.99
N CYS A 441 -0.73 -20.61 -6.28
CA CYS A 441 -0.39 -19.77 -7.43
C CYS A 441 -0.69 -20.44 -8.78
N LYS A 442 -0.68 -21.77 -8.85
CA LYS A 442 -0.94 -22.54 -10.08
C LYS A 442 -2.44 -22.62 -10.38
N TYR A 443 -3.25 -22.96 -9.37
CA TYR A 443 -4.60 -23.46 -9.57
C TYR A 443 -5.70 -22.70 -8.84
N VAL A 444 -5.39 -21.91 -7.82
CA VAL A 444 -6.43 -21.27 -6.97
C VAL A 444 -6.43 -19.75 -7.07
N CYS A 445 -5.25 -19.13 -7.09
CA CYS A 445 -5.09 -17.68 -7.00
C CYS A 445 -5.79 -16.92 -8.15
N PRO A 446 -6.88 -16.17 -7.88
CA PRO A 446 -7.60 -15.41 -8.90
C PRO A 446 -6.81 -14.20 -9.40
N SER A 447 -6.00 -13.55 -8.55
CA SER A 447 -5.06 -12.50 -9.01
C SER A 447 -4.09 -13.07 -10.05
N GLY A 448 -3.62 -14.30 -9.84
CA GLY A 448 -2.77 -15.02 -10.78
C GLY A 448 -3.48 -15.38 -12.09
N ALA A 449 -4.80 -15.65 -12.05
CA ALA A 449 -5.62 -15.86 -13.24
C ALA A 449 -5.73 -14.57 -14.06
N MET A 450 -5.89 -13.41 -13.43
CA MET A 450 -5.93 -12.12 -14.14
C MET A 450 -4.67 -11.87 -14.96
N PHE A 451 -3.49 -12.07 -14.35
CA PHE A 451 -2.23 -11.99 -15.08
C PHE A 451 -2.05 -13.10 -16.14
N SER A 452 -2.70 -14.26 -15.98
CA SER A 452 -2.63 -15.35 -16.96
C SER A 452 -3.45 -15.05 -18.22
N ILE A 453 -4.58 -14.33 -18.09
CA ILE A 453 -5.40 -13.91 -19.22
C ILE A 453 -4.63 -12.90 -20.10
N SER A 454 -3.92 -11.95 -19.50
CA SER A 454 -3.13 -10.97 -20.26
C SER A 454 -2.02 -11.60 -21.11
N ASN A 455 -1.59 -12.83 -20.80
CA ASN A 455 -0.63 -13.58 -21.61
C ASN A 455 -1.17 -14.03 -22.98
N LEU A 456 -2.49 -13.92 -23.21
CA LEU A 456 -3.08 -14.09 -24.54
C LEU A 456 -2.46 -13.11 -25.55
N PHE A 457 -2.08 -11.92 -25.10
CA PHE A 457 -1.48 -10.86 -25.91
C PHE A 457 0.05 -10.88 -25.91
N ARG A 458 0.70 -11.89 -25.32
CA ARG A 458 2.16 -11.94 -25.17
C ARG A 458 2.91 -11.61 -26.46
N ALA A 459 3.91 -10.74 -26.36
CA ALA A 459 4.84 -10.44 -27.43
C ALA A 459 5.96 -11.49 -27.54
N THR A 460 6.28 -12.16 -26.44
CA THR A 460 7.38 -13.12 -26.34
C THR A 460 6.90 -14.53 -26.01
N GLU A 461 7.65 -15.54 -26.46
CA GLU A 461 7.39 -16.93 -26.15
C GLU A 461 8.65 -17.80 -26.08
N ARG A 462 8.50 -18.94 -25.40
CA ARG A 462 9.52 -19.97 -25.28
C ARG A 462 9.41 -20.91 -26.48
N LYS A 463 10.54 -21.19 -27.12
CA LYS A 463 10.63 -22.18 -28.19
C LYS A 463 11.81 -23.13 -28.01
N VAL A 464 11.75 -24.28 -28.67
CA VAL A 464 12.72 -25.38 -28.54
C VAL A 464 13.34 -25.71 -29.90
N GLU A 465 14.67 -25.70 -29.97
CA GLU A 465 15.46 -26.09 -31.13
C GLU A 465 15.66 -27.61 -31.23
N ASP A 466 16.08 -28.07 -32.41
CA ASP A 466 16.37 -29.48 -32.71
C ASP A 466 17.50 -30.09 -31.87
N THR A 467 18.33 -29.26 -31.26
CA THR A 467 19.40 -29.66 -30.34
C THR A 467 18.87 -30.23 -29.01
N CYS A 468 17.55 -30.32 -28.81
CA CYS A 468 16.93 -30.91 -27.63
C CYS A 468 17.13 -32.44 -27.57
N ILE A 469 17.67 -32.91 -26.44
CA ILE A 469 17.91 -34.33 -26.14
C ILE A 469 16.84 -34.96 -25.22
N ASN A 470 15.67 -34.34 -25.10
CA ASN A 470 14.52 -34.83 -24.31
C ASN A 470 14.84 -35.20 -22.84
N CYS A 471 15.71 -34.42 -22.18
CA CYS A 471 16.16 -34.74 -20.81
C CYS A 471 15.18 -34.40 -19.66
N ASN A 472 13.97 -33.91 -19.96
CA ASN A 472 12.91 -33.51 -19.01
C ASN A 472 13.22 -32.46 -17.93
N LYS A 473 14.47 -32.01 -17.79
CA LYS A 473 14.87 -31.00 -16.79
C LYS A 473 14.09 -29.68 -16.87
N CYS A 474 13.67 -29.28 -18.07
CA CYS A 474 12.87 -28.07 -18.24
C CYS A 474 11.46 -28.21 -17.65
N ILE A 475 10.88 -29.41 -17.70
CA ILE A 475 9.56 -29.73 -17.13
C ILE A 475 9.67 -29.69 -15.60
N GLU A 476 10.66 -30.39 -15.04
CA GLU A 476 10.89 -30.47 -13.59
C GLU A 476 11.16 -29.12 -12.93
N ILE A 477 11.89 -28.23 -13.59
CA ILE A 477 12.24 -26.91 -13.02
C ILE A 477 11.14 -25.87 -13.19
N CYS A 478 10.11 -26.13 -14.00
CA CYS A 478 9.09 -25.15 -14.34
C CYS A 478 8.23 -24.82 -13.10
N PRO A 479 8.25 -23.58 -12.57
CA PRO A 479 7.54 -23.27 -11.34
C PRO A 479 6.00 -23.28 -11.48
N PHE A 480 5.47 -23.22 -12.70
CA PHE A 480 4.04 -23.16 -12.99
C PHE A 480 3.53 -24.36 -13.80
N ASP A 481 4.34 -25.41 -13.97
CA ASP A 481 4.00 -26.57 -14.81
C ASP A 481 3.53 -26.15 -16.22
N ALA A 482 4.09 -25.05 -16.75
CA ALA A 482 3.73 -24.51 -18.05
C ALA A 482 4.29 -25.33 -19.23
N ILE A 483 5.19 -26.29 -18.98
CA ILE A 483 5.79 -27.14 -20.01
C ILE A 483 5.19 -28.54 -19.89
N LYS A 484 4.52 -28.99 -20.95
CA LYS A 484 3.90 -30.32 -21.04
C LYS A 484 4.94 -31.41 -21.31
N PRO A 485 4.59 -32.70 -21.13
CA PRO A 485 5.48 -33.83 -21.41
C PRO A 485 6.00 -33.90 -22.85
N ASP A 486 5.27 -33.32 -23.81
CA ASP A 486 5.65 -33.18 -25.22
C ASP A 486 6.56 -31.97 -25.49
N PHE A 487 7.03 -31.28 -24.43
CA PHE A 487 7.83 -30.04 -24.46
C PHE A 487 7.10 -28.79 -25.00
N SER A 488 5.82 -28.90 -25.35
CA SER A 488 4.98 -27.75 -25.70
C SER A 488 4.76 -26.85 -24.47
N THR A 489 4.51 -25.57 -24.71
CA THR A 489 4.35 -24.57 -23.64
C THR A 489 2.90 -24.11 -23.56
N ARG A 490 2.27 -24.22 -22.38
CA ARG A 490 1.04 -23.50 -22.03
C ARG A 490 1.35 -22.02 -21.90
N GLY A 491 1.00 -21.24 -22.93
CA GLY A 491 1.33 -19.83 -23.03
C GLY A 491 0.75 -18.98 -21.89
N THR A 492 -0.49 -19.27 -21.47
CA THR A 492 -1.19 -18.56 -20.38
C THR A 492 -0.51 -18.77 -19.01
N ASP A 493 0.07 -19.94 -18.76
CA ASP A 493 0.74 -20.25 -17.49
C ASP A 493 2.22 -19.87 -17.44
N CYS A 494 2.86 -19.62 -18.58
CA CYS A 494 4.27 -19.28 -18.65
C CYS A 494 4.53 -17.88 -18.05
N THR A 495 5.34 -17.81 -17.00
CA THR A 495 5.76 -16.54 -16.36
C THR A 495 7.03 -15.93 -16.94
N MET A 496 7.48 -16.45 -18.09
CA MET A 496 8.70 -16.02 -18.76
C MET A 496 9.93 -15.94 -17.85
N CYS A 497 9.98 -16.80 -16.82
CA CYS A 497 10.98 -16.76 -15.75
C CYS A 497 12.37 -17.27 -16.14
N GLN A 498 12.48 -17.85 -17.34
CA GLN A 498 13.70 -18.37 -17.97
C GLN A 498 14.44 -19.49 -17.23
N SER A 499 13.92 -20.03 -16.12
CA SER A 499 14.56 -21.12 -15.39
C SER A 499 14.79 -22.37 -16.26
N CYS A 500 13.89 -22.65 -17.21
CA CYS A 500 14.04 -23.77 -18.14
C CYS A 500 15.22 -23.59 -19.12
N GLY A 501 15.49 -22.36 -19.57
CA GLY A 501 16.66 -22.04 -20.40
C GLY A 501 17.97 -22.16 -19.64
N GLY A 502 17.96 -21.84 -18.34
CA GLY A 502 19.12 -21.96 -17.46
C GLY A 502 19.53 -23.41 -17.15
N VAL A 503 18.58 -24.33 -17.05
CA VAL A 503 18.85 -25.76 -16.75
C VAL A 503 19.15 -26.60 -17.99
N CYS A 504 18.80 -26.13 -19.19
CA CYS A 504 18.93 -26.88 -20.43
C CYS A 504 20.40 -27.20 -20.75
N PRO A 505 20.80 -28.50 -20.84
CA PRO A 505 22.19 -28.88 -21.05
C PRO A 505 22.69 -28.63 -22.48
N THR A 506 21.80 -28.68 -23.48
CA THR A 506 22.12 -28.49 -24.90
C THR A 506 21.79 -27.09 -25.40
N HIS A 507 21.25 -26.22 -24.53
CA HIS A 507 20.87 -24.85 -24.88
C HIS A 507 19.81 -24.72 -25.98
N ALA A 508 18.98 -25.76 -26.13
CA ALA A 508 17.90 -25.85 -27.11
C ALA A 508 16.74 -24.88 -26.83
N ILE A 509 16.61 -24.34 -25.61
CA ILE A 509 15.50 -23.43 -25.27
C ILE A 509 15.88 -21.99 -25.60
N LYS A 510 15.04 -21.33 -26.41
CA LYS A 510 15.14 -19.92 -26.76
C LYS A 510 13.90 -19.14 -26.34
N PHE A 511 14.11 -17.86 -26.03
CA PHE A 511 13.07 -16.90 -25.70
C PHE A 511 13.04 -15.85 -26.80
N VAL A 512 12.04 -15.93 -27.66
CA VAL A 512 11.94 -15.16 -28.91
C VAL A 512 10.57 -14.50 -29.01
N GLU A 513 10.39 -13.65 -30.00
CA GLU A 513 9.09 -13.05 -30.30
C GLU A 513 8.11 -14.10 -30.85
N ARG A 514 6.83 -13.92 -30.53
CA ARG A 514 5.75 -14.84 -30.91
C ARG A 514 5.70 -15.11 -32.43
N GLY A 515 5.98 -14.09 -33.24
CA GLY A 515 5.96 -14.20 -34.72
C GLY A 515 7.22 -14.81 -35.37
N ASN A 516 8.24 -15.21 -34.61
CA ASN A 516 9.51 -15.67 -35.19
C ASN A 516 9.48 -17.18 -35.52
N VAL A 517 9.55 -17.53 -36.80
CA VAL A 517 9.38 -18.91 -37.31
C VAL A 517 10.67 -19.54 -37.85
N VAL A 518 11.82 -18.84 -37.76
CA VAL A 518 12.95 -19.10 -38.68
C VAL A 518 13.95 -20.19 -38.22
N GLU A 519 13.95 -20.66 -36.97
CA GLU A 519 14.96 -21.65 -36.49
C GLU A 519 14.42 -22.57 -35.36
N LEU A 520 13.53 -23.54 -35.65
CA LEU A 520 12.85 -24.34 -34.62
C LEU A 520 12.58 -25.79 -35.06
N LYS A 521 12.58 -26.71 -34.08
CA LYS A 521 12.17 -28.11 -34.26
C LYS A 521 10.70 -28.19 -34.62
N VAL A 522 10.37 -28.53 -35.88
CA VAL A 522 8.98 -28.85 -36.25
C VAL A 522 8.75 -30.34 -36.03
N LEU A 523 8.33 -30.69 -34.81
CA LEU A 523 7.47 -31.84 -34.58
C LEU A 523 6.68 -31.60 -33.29
N ASN A 524 5.35 -31.47 -33.44
CA ASN A 524 4.34 -31.04 -32.44
C ASN A 524 4.31 -29.54 -32.09
N ASP A 525 4.53 -28.65 -33.06
CA ASP A 525 4.13 -27.24 -32.93
C ASP A 525 2.69 -27.11 -33.47
N PRO A 526 1.64 -26.95 -32.63
CA PRO A 526 0.34 -26.58 -33.16
C PRO A 526 0.49 -25.21 -33.83
N PRO A 527 -0.03 -25.01 -35.05
CA PRO A 527 0.19 -23.79 -35.83
C PRO A 527 -0.63 -22.67 -35.19
N THR A 528 -0.09 -21.97 -34.19
CA THR A 528 -0.85 -20.98 -33.41
C THR A 528 -2.28 -21.43 -33.12
N GLY A 529 -2.41 -22.48 -32.32
CA GLY A 529 -3.70 -22.92 -31.81
C GLY A 529 -3.50 -23.37 -30.38
N GLU A 530 -3.95 -22.56 -29.41
CA GLU A 530 -4.54 -23.16 -28.21
C GLU A 530 -5.41 -24.29 -28.74
N THR A 531 -5.19 -25.53 -28.28
CA THR A 531 -5.95 -26.69 -28.77
C THR A 531 -7.39 -26.24 -28.99
N SER A 532 -7.87 -26.24 -30.25
CA SER A 532 -9.27 -25.94 -30.54
C SER A 532 -10.04 -26.70 -29.48
N LEU A 533 -10.75 -25.99 -28.59
CA LEU A 533 -11.37 -26.58 -27.41
C LEU A 533 -12.07 -27.84 -27.88
N GLY A 534 -11.45 -29.01 -27.63
CA GLY A 534 -12.02 -30.26 -28.08
C GLY A 534 -13.39 -30.33 -27.45
N ARG A 535 -14.35 -31.06 -28.02
CA ARG A 535 -15.73 -31.10 -27.48
C ARG A 535 -15.78 -31.24 -25.94
N ARG A 536 -14.87 -32.02 -25.36
CA ARG A 536 -14.67 -32.15 -23.90
C ARG A 536 -14.09 -30.90 -23.21
N GLY A 537 -13.10 -30.24 -23.81
CA GLY A 537 -12.57 -28.96 -23.33
C GLY A 537 -13.61 -27.84 -23.41
N PHE A 538 -14.36 -27.75 -24.51
CA PHE A 538 -15.46 -26.79 -24.65
C PHE A 538 -16.55 -27.05 -23.61
N MET A 539 -16.97 -28.31 -23.42
CA MET A 539 -17.96 -28.67 -22.39
C MET A 539 -17.44 -28.40 -20.98
N SER A 540 -16.17 -28.66 -20.68
CA SER A 540 -15.55 -28.34 -19.39
C SER A 540 -15.50 -26.83 -19.14
N TRP A 541 -15.20 -26.05 -20.17
CA TRP A 541 -15.17 -24.59 -20.08
C TRP A 541 -16.57 -24.00 -19.95
N ALA A 542 -17.55 -24.48 -20.74
CA ALA A 542 -18.93 -24.05 -20.67
C ALA A 542 -19.61 -24.46 -19.35
N ALA A 543 -19.48 -25.71 -18.93
CA ALA A 543 -20.05 -26.19 -17.66
C ALA A 543 -19.36 -25.55 -16.45
N GLY A 544 -18.04 -25.43 -16.48
CA GLY A 544 -17.29 -24.76 -15.42
C GLY A 544 -17.56 -23.25 -15.37
N GLY A 545 -17.71 -22.59 -16.52
CA GLY A 545 -18.13 -21.19 -16.60
C GLY A 545 -19.54 -20.98 -16.06
N ALA A 546 -20.51 -21.81 -16.44
CA ALA A 546 -21.86 -21.76 -15.90
C ALA A 546 -21.88 -22.03 -14.39
N ALA A 547 -21.10 -23.00 -13.90
CA ALA A 547 -20.95 -23.26 -12.47
C ALA A 547 -20.27 -22.10 -11.73
N ALA A 548 -19.29 -21.44 -12.33
CA ALA A 548 -18.66 -20.24 -11.76
C ALA A 548 -19.63 -19.06 -11.68
N VAL A 549 -20.50 -18.90 -12.68
CA VAL A 549 -21.57 -17.88 -12.67
C VAL A 549 -22.60 -18.20 -11.60
N ALA A 550 -23.14 -19.41 -11.59
CA ALA A 550 -24.11 -19.85 -10.59
C ALA A 550 -23.53 -19.80 -9.17
N GLY A 551 -22.28 -20.23 -9.00
CA GLY A 551 -21.55 -20.15 -7.74
C GLY A 551 -21.26 -18.72 -7.31
N GLY A 552 -20.90 -17.84 -8.25
CA GLY A 552 -20.72 -16.40 -7.99
C GLY A 552 -22.02 -15.75 -7.53
N LEU A 553 -23.12 -15.95 -8.26
CA LEU A 553 -24.45 -15.45 -7.89
C LEU A 553 -24.96 -16.06 -6.58
N GLY A 554 -24.75 -17.35 -6.36
CA GLY A 554 -25.12 -18.02 -5.11
C GLY A 554 -24.32 -17.48 -3.93
N LEU A 555 -23.02 -17.28 -4.10
CA LEU A 555 -22.16 -16.68 -3.09
C LEU A 555 -22.57 -15.24 -2.80
N THR A 556 -22.93 -14.44 -3.82
CA THR A 556 -23.52 -13.11 -3.64
C THR A 556 -24.83 -13.16 -2.86
N GLY A 557 -25.72 -14.09 -3.18
CA GLY A 557 -26.98 -14.27 -2.47
C GLY A 557 -26.74 -14.57 -0.99
N VAL A 558 -25.81 -15.50 -0.69
CA VAL A 558 -25.40 -15.83 0.68
C VAL A 558 -24.79 -14.62 1.37
N THR A 559 -23.80 -13.96 0.75
CA THR A 559 -23.10 -12.82 1.37
C THR A 559 -24.02 -11.65 1.64
N LYS A 560 -25.01 -11.36 0.77
CA LYS A 560 -26.00 -10.31 1.02
C LYS A 560 -27.05 -10.72 2.05
N SER A 561 -27.50 -11.97 2.02
CA SER A 561 -28.47 -12.47 3.01
C SER A 561 -27.90 -12.54 4.43
N TRP A 562 -26.58 -12.71 4.54
CA TRP A 562 -25.80 -12.66 5.78
C TRP A 562 -24.91 -11.40 5.79
N GLY A 563 -25.29 -10.34 5.08
CA GLY A 563 -24.51 -9.12 4.89
C GLY A 563 -25.00 -7.98 5.76
N ALA A 564 -24.46 -6.79 5.55
CA ALA A 564 -24.91 -5.59 6.24
C ALA A 564 -26.34 -5.24 5.79
N ASN A 565 -27.29 -5.19 6.71
CA ASN A 565 -28.64 -4.72 6.42
C ASN A 565 -28.71 -3.20 6.65
N LEU A 566 -28.23 -2.43 5.67
CA LEU A 566 -28.13 -0.98 5.80
C LEU A 566 -29.50 -0.26 5.75
N ASP A 567 -30.57 -0.96 5.34
CA ASP A 567 -31.92 -0.40 5.26
C ASP A 567 -32.71 -0.58 6.57
N ASP A 568 -32.16 -1.30 7.55
CA ASP A 568 -32.78 -1.57 8.85
C ASP A 568 -32.30 -0.55 9.89
N PRO A 569 -33.19 0.26 10.48
CA PRO A 569 -32.81 1.29 11.43
C PRO A 569 -32.22 0.73 12.74
N ASP A 570 -32.53 -0.53 13.08
CA ASP A 570 -32.00 -1.19 14.28
C ASP A 570 -30.69 -1.96 14.00
N ALA A 571 -30.16 -1.86 12.77
CA ALA A 571 -28.90 -2.51 12.41
C ALA A 571 -27.70 -1.88 13.13
N PHE A 572 -26.68 -2.70 13.38
CA PHE A 572 -25.43 -2.21 13.96
C PHE A 572 -24.70 -1.25 13.01
N LEU A 573 -24.51 -0.01 13.46
CA LEU A 573 -23.78 1.03 12.74
C LEU A 573 -22.36 1.19 13.31
N PRO A 574 -21.31 0.74 12.59
CA PRO A 574 -19.94 0.85 13.06
C PRO A 574 -19.42 2.28 12.95
N VAL A 575 -18.71 2.74 13.98
CA VAL A 575 -17.87 3.94 13.89
C VAL A 575 -16.69 3.64 12.96
N ARG A 576 -16.65 4.30 11.79
CA ARG A 576 -15.58 4.15 10.80
C ARG A 576 -14.50 5.24 11.00
N PRO A 577 -13.24 5.02 10.55
CA PRO A 577 -12.19 6.05 10.60
C PRO A 577 -12.59 7.33 9.85
N PRO A 578 -11.94 8.47 10.15
CA PRO A 578 -12.27 9.74 9.51
C PRO A 578 -11.99 9.68 8.02
N GLY A 579 -12.84 10.32 7.21
CA GLY A 579 -12.76 10.29 5.75
C GLY A 579 -13.27 9.00 5.11
N SER A 580 -13.96 8.14 5.86
CA SER A 580 -14.63 6.98 5.28
C SER A 580 -15.79 7.43 4.38
N VAL A 581 -15.86 6.84 3.19
CA VAL A 581 -16.99 7.06 2.28
C VAL A 581 -18.29 6.49 2.86
N PRO A 582 -19.49 6.82 2.32
CA PRO A 582 -20.76 6.26 2.77
C PRO A 582 -20.72 4.73 2.89
N GLU A 583 -21.38 4.17 3.90
CA GLU A 583 -21.16 2.77 4.34
C GLU A 583 -21.33 1.75 3.22
N ARG A 584 -22.32 1.94 2.33
CA ARG A 584 -22.55 1.02 1.22
C ARG A 584 -21.38 1.00 0.23
N GLU A 585 -20.90 2.18 -0.16
CA GLU A 585 -19.75 2.38 -1.02
C GLU A 585 -18.47 1.91 -0.30
N PHE A 586 -18.37 2.11 1.01
CA PHE A 586 -17.25 1.66 1.83
C PHE A 586 -17.09 0.13 1.77
N LEU A 587 -18.17 -0.62 1.95
CA LEU A 587 -18.17 -2.09 1.84
C LEU A 587 -17.82 -2.58 0.42
N GLN A 588 -18.16 -1.78 -0.59
CA GLN A 588 -17.84 -2.01 -2.01
C GLN A 588 -16.42 -1.61 -2.40
N MET A 589 -15.75 -0.78 -1.60
CA MET A 589 -14.40 -0.27 -1.86
C MET A 589 -13.33 -0.89 -0.95
N CYS A 590 -13.68 -1.33 0.26
CA CYS A 590 -12.73 -1.84 1.24
C CYS A 590 -12.28 -3.27 0.90
N ILE A 591 -11.02 -3.40 0.50
CA ILE A 591 -10.42 -4.70 0.12
C ILE A 591 -9.89 -5.50 1.31
N ARG A 592 -10.16 -5.07 2.54
CA ARG A 592 -9.80 -5.79 3.79
C ARG A 592 -8.31 -6.15 3.86
N CYS A 593 -7.44 -5.26 3.37
CA CYS A 593 -5.99 -5.48 3.32
C CYS A 593 -5.32 -5.38 4.69
N GLY A 594 -5.89 -4.58 5.59
CA GLY A 594 -5.38 -4.36 6.95
C GLY A 594 -4.22 -3.36 7.08
N GLU A 595 -3.88 -2.62 6.02
CA GLU A 595 -2.85 -1.56 6.09
C GLU A 595 -3.25 -0.43 7.05
N CYS A 596 -4.55 -0.07 7.10
CA CYS A 596 -5.05 0.93 8.04
C CYS A 596 -4.88 0.51 9.51
N PHE A 597 -5.03 -0.79 9.82
CA PHE A 597 -4.73 -1.33 11.15
C PHE A 597 -3.25 -1.18 11.47
N LYS A 598 -2.39 -1.50 10.49
CA LYS A 598 -0.94 -1.45 10.67
C LYS A 598 -0.44 -0.04 10.93
N ALA A 599 -0.99 0.94 10.21
CA ALA A 599 -0.64 2.35 10.29
C ALA A 599 -1.26 3.07 11.51
N CYS A 600 -2.22 2.45 12.21
CA CYS A 600 -2.90 3.09 13.34
C CYS A 600 -1.99 3.14 14.58
N PRO A 601 -1.63 4.34 15.09
CA PRO A 601 -0.70 4.47 16.21
C PRO A 601 -1.22 3.90 17.52
N ASN A 602 -2.53 3.90 17.77
CA ASN A 602 -3.06 3.45 19.06
C ASN A 602 -3.87 2.15 18.95
N ASN A 603 -3.87 1.47 17.79
CA ASN A 603 -4.72 0.30 17.51
C ASN A 603 -6.22 0.56 17.79
N VAL A 604 -6.65 1.81 17.55
CA VAL A 604 -8.05 2.25 17.59
C VAL A 604 -8.88 1.47 16.58
N LEU A 605 -8.30 1.30 15.39
CA LEU A 605 -8.90 0.53 14.31
C LEU A 605 -8.63 -0.94 14.55
N GLN A 606 -9.69 -1.71 14.69
CA GLN A 606 -9.65 -3.15 14.87
C GLN A 606 -10.49 -3.84 13.78
N PRO A 607 -10.17 -5.10 13.43
CA PRO A 607 -10.96 -5.84 12.46
C PRO A 607 -12.33 -6.16 13.01
N GLU A 608 -13.36 -5.72 12.31
CA GLU A 608 -14.73 -6.10 12.59
C GLU A 608 -14.93 -7.62 12.40
N GLY A 609 -15.79 -8.19 13.24
CA GLY A 609 -16.16 -9.59 13.23
C GLY A 609 -17.32 -9.85 12.27
N PHE A 610 -18.47 -10.25 12.81
CA PHE A 610 -19.68 -10.55 12.03
C PHE A 610 -20.85 -9.61 12.41
N GLN A 611 -20.56 -8.45 13.02
CA GLN A 611 -21.57 -7.51 13.48
C GLN A 611 -22.43 -7.01 12.31
N GLN A 612 -21.82 -6.60 11.20
CA GLN A 612 -22.51 -6.36 9.93
C GLN A 612 -22.46 -7.57 8.97
N GLY A 613 -22.35 -8.78 9.50
CA GLY A 613 -22.31 -10.00 8.69
C GLY A 613 -21.02 -10.20 7.89
N LEU A 614 -21.11 -10.90 6.76
CA LEU A 614 -19.95 -11.27 5.93
C LEU A 614 -19.34 -10.09 5.17
N GLU A 615 -20.12 -9.04 4.91
CA GLU A 615 -19.63 -7.84 4.24
C GLU A 615 -18.78 -6.98 5.18
N GLY A 616 -19.15 -6.87 6.47
CA GLY A 616 -18.34 -6.20 7.49
C GLY A 616 -17.12 -7.01 7.98
N LEU A 617 -17.00 -8.29 7.64
CA LEU A 617 -15.88 -9.10 8.15
C LEU A 617 -14.51 -8.53 7.72
N TRP A 618 -13.67 -8.22 8.71
CA TRP A 618 -12.35 -7.60 8.60
C TRP A 618 -12.31 -6.15 8.07
N THR A 619 -13.44 -5.47 7.96
CA THR A 619 -13.42 -4.03 7.74
C THR A 619 -13.01 -3.29 9.02
N PRO A 620 -12.45 -2.07 8.93
CA PRO A 620 -12.00 -1.36 10.11
C PRO A 620 -13.17 -0.77 10.91
N LEU A 621 -13.17 -1.03 12.21
CA LEU A 621 -14.08 -0.47 13.20
C LEU A 621 -13.26 0.26 14.27
N VAL A 622 -13.72 1.43 14.71
CA VAL A 622 -13.16 2.16 15.84
C VAL A 622 -13.64 1.51 17.14
N VAL A 623 -12.70 1.07 17.96
CA VAL A 623 -12.96 0.53 19.30
C VAL A 623 -12.51 1.54 20.35
N ALA A 624 -13.39 2.50 20.65
CA ALA A 624 -13.09 3.64 21.52
C ALA A 624 -12.85 3.25 23.00
N ASP A 625 -13.31 2.08 23.45
CA ASP A 625 -12.95 1.54 24.77
C ASP A 625 -11.45 1.23 24.87
N TRP A 626 -10.81 0.88 23.76
CA TRP A 626 -9.38 0.57 23.71
C TRP A 626 -8.55 1.85 23.62
N ALA A 627 -8.80 2.65 22.58
CA ALA A 627 -8.13 3.92 22.33
C ALA A 627 -8.97 4.81 21.39
N GLY A 628 -8.83 6.12 21.52
CA GLY A 628 -9.47 7.11 20.65
C GLY A 628 -8.60 7.48 19.45
N CYS A 629 -9.23 7.98 18.39
CA CYS A 629 -8.57 8.49 17.20
C CYS A 629 -7.67 9.67 17.55
N GLU A 630 -6.37 9.50 17.35
CA GLU A 630 -5.35 10.53 17.63
C GLU A 630 -5.55 11.75 16.74
N SER A 631 -5.66 12.96 17.29
CA SER A 631 -6.01 14.17 16.55
C SER A 631 -4.93 14.56 15.52
N SER A 632 -3.65 14.31 15.80
CA SER A 632 -2.51 14.61 14.92
C SER A 632 -2.16 13.53 13.87
N CYS A 633 -3.03 12.52 13.69
CA CYS A 633 -2.80 11.42 12.75
C CYS A 633 -3.86 11.36 11.63
N ASN A 634 -3.42 11.16 10.38
CA ASN A 634 -4.27 10.87 9.21
C ASN A 634 -3.79 9.64 8.40
N ALA A 635 -2.92 8.81 8.99
CA ALA A 635 -2.20 7.74 8.30
C ALA A 635 -3.11 6.69 7.63
N CYS A 636 -4.27 6.38 8.23
CA CYS A 636 -5.19 5.36 7.70
C CYS A 636 -5.73 5.69 6.29
N GLY A 637 -5.96 6.97 6.00
CA GLY A 637 -6.37 7.44 4.67
C GLY A 637 -5.23 7.44 3.66
N GLN A 638 -4.00 7.67 4.12
CA GLN A 638 -2.80 7.67 3.27
C GLN A 638 -2.45 6.28 2.76
N VAL A 639 -2.60 5.25 3.59
CA VAL A 639 -2.28 3.85 3.22
C VAL A 639 -3.43 3.10 2.55
N CYS A 640 -4.57 3.74 2.27
CA CYS A 640 -5.74 3.10 1.69
C CYS A 640 -5.66 3.05 0.15
N PRO A 641 -5.42 1.88 -0.48
CA PRO A 641 -5.19 1.81 -1.93
C PRO A 641 -6.45 2.04 -2.78
N THR A 642 -7.64 1.89 -2.20
CA THR A 642 -8.90 2.01 -2.92
C THR A 642 -9.60 3.34 -2.72
N GLY A 643 -9.17 4.13 -1.73
CA GLY A 643 -9.87 5.34 -1.32
C GLY A 643 -11.18 5.08 -0.57
N ALA A 644 -11.38 3.86 -0.02
CA ALA A 644 -12.48 3.59 0.91
C ALA A 644 -12.40 4.50 2.15
N ILE A 645 -11.17 4.78 2.59
CA ILE A 645 -10.83 5.86 3.52
C ILE A 645 -10.09 6.88 2.67
N ARG A 646 -10.61 8.10 2.60
CA ARG A 646 -10.01 9.18 1.82
C ARG A 646 -8.72 9.67 2.48
N PRO A 647 -7.67 9.99 1.69
CA PRO A 647 -6.49 10.66 2.22
C PRO A 647 -6.85 12.13 2.50
N LEU A 648 -7.15 12.44 3.76
CA LEU A 648 -7.46 13.80 4.21
C LEU A 648 -6.21 14.50 4.77
N PRO A 649 -6.00 15.80 4.51
CA PRO A 649 -5.06 16.60 5.27
C PRO A 649 -5.51 16.70 6.74
N LEU A 650 -4.58 17.04 7.65
CA LEU A 650 -4.89 17.06 9.10
C LEU A 650 -5.99 18.07 9.46
N GLU A 651 -6.01 19.23 8.82
CA GLU A 651 -7.03 20.27 9.04
C GLU A 651 -8.42 19.75 8.69
N GLU A 652 -8.60 19.18 7.49
CA GLU A 652 -9.88 18.61 7.06
C GLU A 652 -10.29 17.40 7.91
N LYS A 653 -9.32 16.60 8.36
CA LYS A 653 -9.56 15.46 9.24
C LYS A 653 -10.06 15.87 10.63
N LYS A 654 -9.75 17.08 11.10
CA LYS A 654 -10.29 17.61 12.37
C LYS A 654 -11.75 18.02 12.27
N GLU A 655 -12.27 18.23 11.07
CA GLU A 655 -13.68 18.54 10.80
C GLU A 655 -14.49 17.29 10.42
N ALA A 656 -13.85 16.20 10.01
CA ALA A 656 -14.55 15.00 9.58
C ALA A 656 -15.19 14.24 10.77
N ARG A 657 -16.51 14.43 10.98
CA ARG A 657 -17.26 13.75 12.03
C ARG A 657 -17.39 12.26 11.77
N MET A 658 -16.85 11.45 12.66
CA MET A 658 -16.93 9.98 12.63
C MET A 658 -18.14 9.42 13.39
N GLY A 659 -18.76 10.26 14.21
CA GLY A 659 -19.81 9.93 15.18
C GLY A 659 -19.97 11.06 16.19
N LEU A 660 -20.88 10.90 17.15
CA LEU A 660 -21.15 11.86 18.21
C LEU A 660 -20.90 11.22 19.57
N ALA A 661 -20.28 11.97 20.49
CA ALA A 661 -20.16 11.53 21.88
C ALA A 661 -21.46 11.78 22.64
N ILE A 662 -22.02 10.75 23.26
CA ILE A 662 -23.27 10.80 24.01
C ILE A 662 -23.00 10.42 25.46
N VAL A 663 -23.48 11.26 26.39
CA VAL A 663 -23.33 11.05 27.83
C VAL A 663 -24.57 10.37 28.38
N ASN A 664 -24.39 9.18 28.96
CA ASN A 664 -25.43 8.52 29.74
C ASN A 664 -25.50 9.14 31.14
N GLN A 665 -26.54 9.95 31.37
CA GLN A 665 -26.75 10.67 32.64
C GLN A 665 -26.89 9.74 33.85
N SER A 666 -27.40 8.51 33.66
CA SER A 666 -27.56 7.56 34.76
C SER A 666 -26.24 6.91 35.20
N THR A 667 -25.28 6.80 34.27
CA THR A 667 -23.97 6.18 34.50
C THR A 667 -22.91 7.22 34.85
N CYS A 668 -23.02 8.44 34.33
CA CYS A 668 -22.05 9.51 34.52
C CYS A 668 -21.97 9.95 35.98
N LEU A 669 -20.77 9.94 36.58
CA LEU A 669 -20.57 10.17 38.01
C LEU A 669 -21.11 11.54 38.49
N PRO A 670 -20.89 12.66 37.77
CA PRO A 670 -21.48 13.95 38.14
C PRO A 670 -23.00 14.00 37.98
N PHE A 671 -23.55 13.49 36.87
CA PHE A 671 -25.01 13.49 36.65
C PHE A 671 -25.76 12.59 37.62
N ALA A 672 -25.15 11.47 38.02
CA ALA A 672 -25.67 10.57 39.02
C ALA A 672 -25.38 11.02 40.46
N GLU A 673 -24.80 12.22 40.63
CA GLU A 673 -24.47 12.84 41.93
C GLU A 673 -23.58 11.96 42.83
N LYS A 674 -22.70 11.14 42.24
CA LYS A 674 -21.83 10.20 42.95
C LYS A 674 -20.48 10.80 43.33
N GLU A 675 -19.79 11.40 42.36
CA GLU A 675 -18.44 11.96 42.53
C GLU A 675 -18.19 13.02 41.44
N ALA A 676 -17.38 14.04 41.77
CA ALA A 676 -16.88 14.98 40.77
C ALA A 676 -15.92 14.27 39.79
N CYS A 677 -16.12 14.47 38.48
CA CYS A 677 -15.31 13.86 37.43
C CYS A 677 -15.33 14.74 36.18
N ASP A 678 -14.16 15.10 35.68
CA ASP A 678 -13.96 15.99 34.53
C ASP A 678 -13.09 15.36 33.43
N LEU A 679 -12.82 14.05 33.53
CA LEU A 679 -11.90 13.33 32.63
C LEU A 679 -12.22 13.51 31.14
N CYS A 680 -13.50 13.46 30.77
CA CYS A 680 -13.90 13.60 29.37
C CYS A 680 -13.62 15.01 28.82
N VAL A 681 -13.81 16.04 29.65
CA VAL A 681 -13.58 17.44 29.28
C VAL A 681 -12.08 17.68 29.12
N GLN A 682 -11.28 17.25 30.10
CA GLN A 682 -9.81 17.39 30.07
C GLN A 682 -9.21 16.78 28.80
N GLU A 683 -9.64 15.57 28.42
CA GLU A 683 -9.12 14.89 27.22
C GLU A 683 -9.59 15.54 25.92
N CYS A 684 -10.82 16.06 25.88
CA CYS A 684 -11.34 16.74 24.70
C CYS A 684 -10.59 18.07 24.45
N THR A 685 -10.30 18.82 25.51
CA THR A 685 -9.48 20.04 25.47
C THR A 685 -8.03 19.72 25.14
N ALA A 686 -7.43 18.68 25.76
CA ALA A 686 -6.06 18.26 25.45
C ALA A 686 -5.88 17.82 23.99
N ALA A 687 -6.93 17.26 23.37
CA ALA A 687 -6.94 16.88 21.96
C ALA A 687 -7.10 18.08 21.00
N GLY A 688 -7.49 19.25 21.51
CA GLY A 688 -7.71 20.49 20.76
C GLY A 688 -9.05 20.58 20.04
N TYR A 689 -10.08 19.87 20.53
CA TYR A 689 -11.43 19.92 19.95
C TYR A 689 -12.40 20.82 20.74
N ASP A 690 -12.21 20.93 22.06
CA ASP A 690 -13.05 21.75 22.96
C ASP A 690 -14.57 21.59 22.73
N ALA A 691 -14.98 20.34 22.52
CA ALA A 691 -16.35 19.94 22.19
C ALA A 691 -17.19 19.52 23.40
N ILE A 692 -16.68 19.67 24.62
CA ILE A 692 -17.40 19.32 25.85
C ILE A 692 -17.29 20.47 26.84
N GLU A 693 -18.42 20.99 27.29
CA GLU A 693 -18.53 22.07 28.27
C GLU A 693 -19.06 21.58 29.62
N TYR A 694 -18.95 22.42 30.64
CA TYR A 694 -19.47 22.14 31.97
C TYR A 694 -20.88 22.69 32.14
N MET A 695 -21.74 21.89 32.76
CA MET A 695 -23.06 22.30 33.25
C MET A 695 -23.16 21.94 34.74
N GLN A 696 -23.68 22.87 35.55
CA GLN A 696 -23.89 22.61 36.97
C GLN A 696 -25.15 21.77 37.19
N VAL A 697 -25.02 20.69 37.98
CA VAL A 697 -26.11 19.74 38.31
C VAL A 697 -26.11 19.43 39.81
N GLY A 698 -27.27 19.02 40.36
CA GLY A 698 -27.38 18.62 41.77
C GLY A 698 -27.18 19.76 42.78
N THR A 699 -27.36 21.02 42.37
CA THR A 699 -27.25 22.19 43.25
C THR A 699 -28.40 22.19 44.25
N GLN A 700 -28.06 22.31 45.54
CA GLN A 700 -29.04 22.46 46.60
C GLN A 700 -29.59 23.90 46.56
N VAL A 701 -30.89 24.03 46.78
CA VAL A 701 -31.56 25.33 46.91
C VAL A 701 -31.76 25.64 48.39
N ASP A 702 -31.51 26.88 48.78
CA ASP A 702 -31.81 27.40 50.11
C ASP A 702 -33.33 27.56 50.32
N ASP A 703 -33.72 27.91 51.55
CA ASP A 703 -35.13 28.12 51.93
C ASP A 703 -35.79 29.28 51.15
N ASP A 704 -34.99 30.17 50.56
CA ASP A 704 -35.42 31.30 49.72
C ASP A 704 -35.46 30.95 48.21
N GLY A 705 -35.13 29.70 47.85
CA GLY A 705 -35.12 29.19 46.47
C GLY A 705 -33.89 29.56 45.65
N ASN A 706 -32.85 30.14 46.26
CA ASN A 706 -31.60 30.46 45.60
C ASN A 706 -30.62 29.27 45.67
N PRO A 707 -29.83 29.03 44.61
CA PRO A 707 -28.81 27.98 44.62
C PRO A 707 -27.74 28.27 45.67
N VAL A 708 -27.49 27.31 46.56
CA VAL A 708 -26.42 27.40 47.57
C VAL A 708 -25.06 27.35 46.85
N SER A 709 -24.26 28.40 47.03
CA SER A 709 -22.90 28.50 46.49
C SER A 709 -22.06 27.30 46.97
N ASP A 710 -21.35 26.65 46.05
CA ASP A 710 -20.54 25.44 46.23
C ASP A 710 -21.31 24.11 46.42
N SER A 711 -22.62 24.08 46.14
CA SER A 711 -23.38 22.82 46.08
C SER A 711 -23.56 22.31 44.63
N GLY A 712 -23.52 20.98 44.47
CA GLY A 712 -23.66 20.27 43.20
C GLY A 712 -22.35 19.81 42.57
N PHE A 713 -22.44 19.33 41.32
CA PHE A 713 -21.32 18.84 40.52
C PHE A 713 -21.28 19.55 39.16
N LEU A 714 -20.09 19.58 38.55
CA LEU A 714 -19.93 19.99 37.16
C LEU A 714 -20.02 18.74 36.28
N ALA A 715 -21.07 18.66 35.47
CA ALA A 715 -21.33 17.57 34.54
C ALA A 715 -20.99 17.96 33.09
N PRO A 716 -20.56 16.99 32.26
CA PRO A 716 -20.18 17.26 30.87
C PRO A 716 -21.40 17.39 29.94
N VAL A 717 -21.38 18.39 29.07
CA VAL A 717 -22.35 18.55 27.98
C VAL A 717 -21.59 18.61 26.66
N VAL A 718 -21.96 17.75 25.72
CA VAL A 718 -21.29 17.65 24.41
C VAL A 718 -21.90 18.65 23.45
N LEU A 719 -21.04 19.47 22.84
CA LEU A 719 -21.37 20.37 21.75
C LEU A 719 -21.37 19.60 20.43
N THR A 720 -22.56 19.41 19.85
CA THR A 720 -22.75 18.58 18.65
C THR A 720 -22.06 19.16 17.41
N ASP A 721 -21.89 20.47 17.35
CA ASP A 721 -21.26 21.19 16.25
C ASP A 721 -19.74 21.01 16.19
N LYS A 722 -19.08 20.84 17.35
CA LYS A 722 -17.63 20.66 17.46
C LYS A 722 -17.18 19.21 17.62
N CYS A 723 -18.06 18.33 18.08
CA CYS A 723 -17.71 16.95 18.33
C CYS A 723 -17.52 16.18 17.03
N VAL A 724 -16.33 15.59 16.84
CA VAL A 724 -16.03 14.74 15.67
C VAL A 724 -16.08 13.24 15.96
N GLY A 725 -16.46 12.83 17.17
CA GLY A 725 -16.57 11.41 17.51
C GLY A 725 -15.23 10.68 17.59
N CYS A 726 -14.15 11.36 17.96
CA CYS A 726 -12.80 10.75 18.02
C CYS A 726 -12.68 9.64 19.07
N GLY A 727 -13.55 9.60 20.08
CA GLY A 727 -13.59 8.55 21.11
C GLY A 727 -12.55 8.69 22.24
N LEU A 728 -11.73 9.74 22.26
CA LEU A 728 -10.74 9.97 23.32
C LEU A 728 -11.38 10.12 24.72
N CYS A 729 -12.53 10.79 24.80
CA CYS A 729 -13.31 10.92 26.02
C CYS A 729 -13.83 9.56 26.55
N GLN A 730 -14.33 8.69 25.65
CA GLN A 730 -14.77 7.33 25.99
C GLN A 730 -13.60 6.48 26.46
N THR A 731 -12.47 6.52 25.75
CA THR A 731 -11.24 5.82 26.15
C THR A 731 -10.85 6.16 27.59
N ARG A 732 -10.81 7.44 27.93
CA ARG A 732 -10.38 7.87 29.27
C ARG A 732 -11.36 7.45 30.35
N CYS A 733 -12.65 7.62 30.10
CA CYS A 733 -13.70 7.18 31.02
C CYS A 733 -13.64 5.66 31.25
N TYR A 734 -13.45 4.87 30.19
CA TYR A 734 -13.31 3.42 30.27
C TYR A 734 -12.07 3.01 31.08
N HIS A 735 -10.88 3.51 30.72
CA HIS A 735 -9.64 3.09 31.40
C HIS A 735 -9.62 3.45 32.88
N ILE A 736 -10.07 4.67 33.25
CA ILE A 736 -10.02 5.11 34.64
C ILE A 736 -11.20 4.57 35.44
N ASN A 737 -12.43 4.82 34.99
CA ASN A 737 -13.61 4.54 35.82
C ASN A 737 -14.10 3.10 35.73
N VAL A 738 -13.86 2.41 34.60
CA VAL A 738 -14.25 0.99 34.44
C VAL A 738 -13.12 0.05 34.82
N LYS A 739 -11.89 0.27 34.32
CA LYS A 739 -10.77 -0.67 34.52
C LYS A 739 -9.92 -0.40 35.75
N GLN A 740 -9.60 0.87 36.04
CA GLN A 740 -8.66 1.19 37.12
C GLN A 740 -9.34 1.35 38.48
N LYS A 741 -10.44 2.14 38.54
CA LYS A 741 -11.18 2.41 39.77
C LYS A 741 -12.38 1.48 39.99
N GLU A 742 -12.83 0.78 38.94
CA GLU A 742 -14.00 -0.12 38.97
C GLU A 742 -15.30 0.51 39.53
N LEU A 743 -15.46 1.83 39.33
CA LEU A 743 -16.66 2.58 39.75
C LEU A 743 -17.85 2.38 38.80
N LEU A 744 -17.56 2.07 37.54
CA LEU A 744 -18.54 1.88 36.48
C LEU A 744 -18.36 0.49 35.83
N SER A 745 -19.45 -0.11 35.36
CA SER A 745 -19.40 -1.34 34.55
C SER A 745 -19.06 -1.09 33.09
N GLU A 746 -19.38 0.10 32.59
CA GLU A 746 -19.18 0.55 31.21
C GLU A 746 -18.89 2.06 31.18
N SER A 747 -18.41 2.57 30.04
CA SER A 747 -18.13 4.01 29.92
C SER A 747 -19.42 4.82 30.02
N ALA A 748 -19.40 5.90 30.79
CA ALA A 748 -20.53 6.82 30.88
C ALA A 748 -20.71 7.72 29.65
N ILE A 749 -19.68 7.84 28.82
CA ILE A 749 -19.70 8.58 27.56
C ILE A 749 -19.27 7.63 26.45
N ILE A 750 -20.11 7.49 25.43
CA ILE A 750 -19.91 6.56 24.31
C ILE A 750 -20.05 7.29 22.98
N ILE A 751 -19.31 6.84 21.97
CA ILE A 751 -19.47 7.34 20.60
C ILE A 751 -20.53 6.52 19.90
N GLU A 752 -21.53 7.21 19.36
CA GLU A 752 -22.59 6.64 18.53
C GLU A 752 -22.53 7.21 17.11
N THR A 753 -23.07 6.46 16.16
CA THR A 753 -23.21 6.85 14.75
C THR A 753 -24.69 6.90 14.38
N GLY A 754 -25.02 7.65 13.32
CA GLY A 754 -26.38 7.89 12.86
C GLY A 754 -26.42 9.00 11.82
N GLU A 755 -27.55 9.19 11.14
CA GLU A 755 -27.68 10.18 10.04
C GLU A 755 -27.30 11.60 10.47
N ASP A 756 -27.55 11.98 11.73
CA ASP A 756 -27.22 13.31 12.27
C ASP A 756 -25.86 13.37 12.99
N TYR A 757 -25.14 12.24 13.11
CA TYR A 757 -23.96 12.11 13.98
C TYR A 757 -22.64 11.92 13.21
N GLU A 758 -22.67 11.60 11.92
CA GLU A 758 -21.46 11.36 11.12
C GLU A 758 -21.54 11.96 9.72
N ASP A 759 -20.38 12.35 9.19
CA ASP A 759 -20.26 12.91 7.85
C ASP A 759 -19.49 11.95 6.94
N ARG A 760 -20.14 11.47 5.89
CA ARG A 760 -19.54 10.57 4.91
C ARG A 760 -19.63 11.13 3.50
N LEU A 761 -18.50 11.66 3.01
CA LEU A 761 -18.42 12.32 1.71
C LEU A 761 -17.66 11.47 0.70
N MET A 762 -18.30 11.16 -0.44
CA MET A 762 -17.59 10.56 -1.60
C MET A 762 -16.54 11.52 -2.19
N THR A 763 -16.86 12.80 -2.26
CA THR A 763 -16.03 13.90 -2.81
C THR A 763 -16.37 15.22 -2.11
N GLY A 764 -15.50 16.21 -2.20
CA GLY A 764 -15.70 17.53 -1.56
C GLY A 764 -15.01 17.66 -0.20
N SER A 765 -15.07 18.84 0.40
CA SER A 765 -14.36 19.19 1.64
C SER A 765 -15.28 19.11 2.87
N TYR A 766 -14.79 18.52 3.95
CA TYR A 766 -15.48 18.55 5.25
C TYR A 766 -15.54 19.97 5.85
N ILE A 767 -14.53 20.79 5.57
CA ILE A 767 -14.47 22.19 6.04
C ILE A 767 -15.59 23.01 5.38
N GLU A 768 -15.82 22.81 4.08
CA GLU A 768 -16.88 23.51 3.34
C GLU A 768 -18.28 23.07 3.79
N LEU A 769 -18.44 21.81 4.22
CA LEU A 769 -19.70 21.27 4.71
C LEU A 769 -20.16 21.95 6.02
N HIS A 770 -19.21 22.36 6.88
CA HIS A 770 -19.53 22.97 8.18
C HIS A 770 -19.44 24.50 8.18
N ASN A 771 -18.71 25.11 7.23
CA ASN A 771 -18.59 26.56 7.10
C ASN A 771 -19.59 27.19 6.12
N GLY A 772 -20.30 26.39 5.33
CA GLY A 772 -21.32 26.83 4.37
C GLY A 772 -22.73 26.73 4.94
#